data_AF-A0A2Z4UUI0-F1
#
_entry.id   AF-A0A2Z4UUI0-F1
#
_cell.length_a   1.000
_cell.length_b   1.000
_cell.length_c   1.000
_cell.angle_alpha   90.00
_cell.angle_beta   90.00
_cell.angle_gamma   90.00
#
_symmetry.space_group_name_H-M   'P 1'
#
loop_
_entity.id
_entity.type
_entity.pdbx_description
1 polymer ?
#
loop_
_entity_poly.entity_id
_entity_poly.type
_entity_poly.pdbx_seq_one_letter_code
_entity_poly.pdbx_strand_id
1 'polypeptide(L)'
;MSDVRVIIQRDSERDERVVATGTTAAELFAGERTIVAARVAGELKDLAYEVQDGETVEPVEISSPDGLDILRHSTAHVMAQAVQELFPEAKLGIGPPVRDGFYYDFDVAKPFTPDDLKAVEKKMQEIQKRGQRFARRVVTDEAAREELANEPYKLELIGIKGSASSDDGANVEVGGGELTIYDNFDAKTGDLCWKDLCRGPHLPTTRNIPAFKLMRNAAAYWRGSEKNPMLQRIYGTAWPSKEELKAHLDFLVEAEKRDHRKLGTELDLFSVQDEIGSGLAVFHPRGGVIRRTMEDYSRKRHEEEGYEFVYTPHATKGTLFEKSGHLDWYAEGMYPPMQLDGGTDYYLKPMNCPMHNLIFDARGRSYRELPLRLFEFGTVYRYEKSGVVHGLTRSRGFTQDDAHIYCTKEQMAEELDRTLTFVLNLLRDYGLTDFYLELSTKDPEKFVGSDEIWEEATATLQQVAEKQGLPLVPDPGGAAFYGPKISVQCRDAIGRTWQMSTVQLDFNLPERFNLEYTGPDGTKQRPVMIHRALFGSIERFFAVLLEHYAGVMPPWLAPVQAVGIPIGDSHVEYLQEFAAEAKKKGLRVEVDASSDRMQKKIRNQQKLKVPFMIIVGDEDMAAGTVSFRYRDGSQENGVPRDQALAKIADVVERRVQV
;
A
#
# COMPACT_ATOMS: atom_id res chain seq x y z
N MET A 1 19.17 52.54 4.84
CA MET A 1 18.49 51.24 4.97
C MET A 1 19.54 50.31 5.53
N SER A 2 19.22 49.60 6.61
CA SER A 2 20.11 48.54 7.10
C SER A 2 20.13 47.42 6.08
N ASP A 3 21.29 46.81 5.86
CA ASP A 3 21.42 45.62 5.03
C ASP A 3 21.44 44.39 5.94
N VAL A 4 20.89 43.27 5.46
CA VAL A 4 20.94 41.96 6.12
C VAL A 4 21.70 40.98 5.24
N ARG A 5 22.48 40.11 5.86
CA ARG A 5 23.22 39.04 5.20
C ARG A 5 22.40 37.75 5.28
N VAL A 6 22.08 37.17 4.14
CA VAL A 6 21.37 35.90 4.05
C VAL A 6 22.18 34.87 3.29
N ILE A 7 21.97 33.60 3.64
CA ILE A 7 22.62 32.47 2.99
C ILE A 7 21.57 31.77 2.15
N ILE A 8 21.75 31.75 0.83
CA ILE A 8 20.93 30.95 -0.06
C ILE A 8 21.58 29.58 -0.19
N GLN A 9 20.89 28.54 0.26
CA GLN A 9 21.35 27.16 0.20
C GLN A 9 20.60 26.42 -0.91
N ARG A 10 21.33 25.83 -1.86
CA ARG A 10 20.79 24.96 -2.91
C ARG A 10 21.61 23.68 -2.95
N ASP A 11 21.01 22.57 -2.53
CA ASP A 11 21.73 21.29 -2.44
C ASP A 11 23.06 21.44 -1.70
N SER A 12 24.20 21.32 -2.39
CA SER A 12 25.55 21.51 -1.84
C SER A 12 26.15 22.91 -2.06
N GLU A 13 25.46 23.78 -2.79
CA GLU A 13 25.87 25.15 -3.08
C GLU A 13 25.36 26.13 -2.03
N ARG A 14 26.25 27.02 -1.61
CA ARG A 14 25.98 28.05 -0.61
C ARG A 14 26.40 29.41 -1.16
N ASP A 15 25.44 30.32 -1.30
CA ASP A 15 25.63 31.68 -1.81
C ASP A 15 25.28 32.70 -0.72
N GLU A 16 26.23 33.55 -0.32
CA GLU A 16 25.98 34.61 0.66
C GLU A 16 25.62 35.91 -0.05
N ARG A 17 24.43 36.45 0.24
CA ARG A 17 23.95 37.71 -0.34
C ARG A 17 23.69 38.75 0.74
N VAL A 18 24.05 39.99 0.42
CA VAL A 18 23.68 41.16 1.21
C VAL A 18 22.48 41.80 0.52
N VAL A 19 21.35 41.86 1.23
CA VAL A 19 20.08 42.39 0.72
C VAL A 19 19.54 43.47 1.66
N ALA A 20 18.64 44.32 1.17
CA ALA A 20 18.05 45.36 2.01
C ALA A 20 17.17 44.74 3.11
N THR A 21 17.13 45.34 4.30
CA THR A 21 16.16 44.96 5.34
C THR A 21 14.73 45.04 4.79
N GLY A 22 13.91 44.02 5.04
CA GLY A 22 12.56 43.88 4.50
C GLY A 22 12.49 43.17 3.15
N THR A 23 13.62 42.69 2.61
CA THR A 23 13.61 41.81 1.43
C THR A 23 12.83 40.54 1.75
N THR A 24 11.93 40.16 0.85
CA THR A 24 11.13 38.94 0.98
C THR A 24 11.79 37.75 0.30
N ALA A 25 11.43 36.53 0.70
CA ALA A 25 11.87 35.32 -0.01
C ALA A 25 11.50 35.35 -1.51
N ALA A 26 10.37 35.96 -1.89
CA ALA A 26 9.98 36.18 -3.29
C ALA A 26 11.04 36.98 -4.07
N GLU A 27 11.61 38.01 -3.44
CA GLU A 27 12.62 38.89 -4.06
C GLU A 27 13.98 38.20 -4.16
N LEU A 28 14.33 37.32 -3.22
CA LEU A 28 15.55 36.51 -3.30
C LEU A 28 15.59 35.59 -4.53
N PHE A 29 14.41 35.08 -4.90
CA PHE A 29 14.21 34.13 -6.00
C PHE A 29 13.53 34.77 -7.22
N ALA A 30 13.65 36.10 -7.36
CA ALA A 30 12.99 36.84 -8.43
C ALA A 30 13.37 36.29 -9.82
N GLY A 31 12.35 35.93 -10.61
CA GLY A 31 12.50 35.36 -11.96
C GLY A 31 12.37 33.84 -12.01
N GLU A 32 12.46 33.14 -10.88
CA GLU A 32 12.36 31.68 -10.79
C GLU A 32 10.92 31.24 -10.48
N ARG A 33 10.10 31.12 -11.54
CA ARG A 33 8.66 30.86 -11.40
C ARG A 33 8.29 29.49 -10.82
N THR A 34 9.24 28.56 -10.75
CA THR A 34 9.04 27.22 -10.18
C THR A 34 9.11 27.23 -8.66
N ILE A 35 9.72 28.25 -8.05
CA ILE A 35 9.83 28.39 -6.60
C ILE A 35 8.51 28.92 -6.06
N VAL A 36 7.94 28.22 -5.07
CA VAL A 36 6.61 28.51 -4.52
C VAL A 36 6.62 28.83 -3.02
N ALA A 37 7.69 28.46 -2.33
CA ALA A 37 7.91 28.73 -0.91
C ALA A 37 9.42 28.78 -0.63
N ALA A 38 9.77 29.10 0.61
CA ALA A 38 11.14 29.03 1.09
C ALA A 38 11.21 28.17 2.35
N ARG A 39 12.29 27.42 2.51
CA ARG A 39 12.61 26.78 3.80
C ARG A 39 13.62 27.66 4.53
N VAL A 40 13.27 28.10 5.73
CA VAL A 40 14.11 28.96 6.57
C VAL A 40 14.34 28.23 7.88
N ALA A 41 15.61 27.95 8.20
CA ALA A 41 15.99 27.19 9.40
C ALA A 41 15.23 25.86 9.59
N GLY A 42 14.95 25.15 8.48
CA GLY A 42 14.21 23.89 8.48
C GLY A 42 12.69 24.02 8.36
N GLU A 43 12.12 25.22 8.56
CA GLU A 43 10.66 25.45 8.49
C GLU A 43 10.22 26.00 7.14
N LEU A 44 9.09 25.51 6.62
CA LEU A 44 8.47 26.04 5.40
C LEU A 44 7.78 27.38 5.68
N LYS A 45 8.10 28.40 4.87
CA LYS A 45 7.56 29.76 4.94
C LYS A 45 7.03 30.21 3.58
N ASP A 46 6.02 31.08 3.60
CA ASP A 46 5.51 31.73 2.39
C ASP A 46 6.61 32.55 1.70
N LEU A 47 6.50 32.74 0.38
CA LEU A 47 7.39 33.66 -0.34
C LEU A 47 7.27 35.12 0.12
N ALA A 48 6.19 35.49 0.82
CA ALA A 48 6.03 36.81 1.42
C ALA A 48 6.82 37.00 2.73
N TYR A 49 7.48 35.96 3.24
CA TYR A 49 8.29 36.05 4.46
C TYR A 49 9.48 37.00 4.26
N GLU A 50 9.64 37.96 5.18
CA GLU A 50 10.78 38.88 5.23
C GLU A 50 11.98 38.19 5.89
N VAL A 51 13.06 38.02 5.12
CA VAL A 51 14.25 37.31 5.60
C VAL A 51 15.04 38.16 6.59
N GLN A 52 15.57 37.50 7.61
CA GLN A 52 16.33 38.12 8.70
C GLN A 52 17.83 37.90 8.55
N ASP A 53 18.62 38.73 9.24
CA ASP A 53 20.08 38.64 9.21
C ASP A 53 20.59 37.29 9.74
N GLY A 54 21.47 36.65 8.98
CA GLY A 54 22.07 35.35 9.28
C GLY A 54 21.21 34.14 8.91
N GLU A 55 20.00 34.32 8.39
CA GLU A 55 19.14 33.19 8.01
C GLU A 55 19.68 32.42 6.80
N THR A 56 19.50 31.10 6.85
CA THR A 56 19.71 30.21 5.70
C THR A 56 18.36 29.92 5.06
N VAL A 57 18.27 30.16 3.76
CA VAL A 57 17.05 30.12 2.96
C VAL A 57 17.24 29.14 1.80
N GLU A 58 16.41 28.11 1.73
CA GLU A 58 16.39 27.14 0.62
C GLU A 58 15.15 27.38 -0.25
N PRO A 59 15.29 27.36 -1.59
CA PRO A 59 14.14 27.45 -2.48
C PRO A 59 13.32 26.15 -2.45
N VAL A 60 12.00 26.27 -2.38
CA VAL A 60 11.08 25.12 -2.50
C VAL A 60 10.43 25.16 -3.87
N GLU A 61 10.83 24.25 -4.75
CA GLU A 61 10.23 24.09 -6.07
C GLU A 61 8.86 23.42 -6.00
N ILE A 62 7.92 23.82 -6.86
CA ILE A 62 6.56 23.27 -6.93
C ILE A 62 6.51 21.76 -7.19
N SER A 63 7.54 21.20 -7.83
CA SER A 63 7.68 19.76 -8.14
C SER A 63 8.33 18.96 -7.00
N SER A 64 8.87 19.62 -5.98
CA SER A 64 9.41 18.94 -4.80
C SER A 64 8.27 18.37 -3.94
N PRO A 65 8.52 17.38 -3.05
CA PRO A 65 7.50 16.86 -2.15
C PRO A 65 6.77 17.96 -1.35
N ASP A 66 7.52 18.88 -0.74
CA ASP A 66 6.95 20.00 0.02
C ASP A 66 6.19 20.97 -0.91
N GLY A 67 6.71 21.21 -2.11
CA GLY A 67 6.03 22.04 -3.12
C GLY A 67 4.69 21.48 -3.59
N LEU A 68 4.60 20.15 -3.76
CA LEU A 68 3.36 19.45 -4.10
C LEU A 68 2.34 19.58 -2.97
N ASP A 69 2.76 19.42 -1.72
CA ASP A 69 1.88 19.58 -0.56
C ASP A 69 1.33 21.01 -0.46
N ILE A 70 2.16 22.02 -0.69
CA ILE A 70 1.74 23.44 -0.73
C ILE A 70 0.77 23.69 -1.89
N LEU A 71 1.04 23.15 -3.07
CA LEU A 71 0.16 23.25 -4.24
C LEU A 71 -1.22 22.64 -3.93
N ARG A 72 -1.24 21.44 -3.35
CA ARG A 72 -2.47 20.70 -3.03
C ARG A 72 -3.26 21.37 -1.92
N HIS A 73 -2.58 21.85 -0.88
CA HIS A 73 -3.19 22.63 0.19
C HIS A 73 -3.81 23.93 -0.33
N SER A 74 -3.08 24.69 -1.16
CA SER A 74 -3.62 25.90 -1.80
C SER A 74 -4.82 25.60 -2.71
N THR A 75 -4.81 24.45 -3.38
CA THR A 75 -5.95 24.03 -4.21
C THR A 75 -7.15 23.61 -3.34
N ALA A 76 -6.92 23.00 -2.18
CA ALA A 76 -7.96 22.68 -1.20
C ALA A 76 -8.68 23.95 -0.69
N HIS A 77 -7.93 25.04 -0.43
CA HIS A 77 -8.51 26.34 -0.07
C HIS A 77 -9.36 26.94 -1.19
N VAL A 78 -8.89 26.87 -2.45
CA VAL A 78 -9.68 27.30 -3.60
C VAL A 78 -10.96 26.47 -3.75
N MET A 79 -10.91 25.17 -3.43
CA MET A 79 -12.10 24.32 -3.38
C MET A 79 -13.06 24.74 -2.26
N ALA A 80 -12.55 24.99 -1.05
CA ALA A 80 -13.37 25.44 0.08
C ALA A 80 -14.08 26.77 -0.20
N GLN A 81 -13.35 27.76 -0.75
CA GLN A 81 -13.94 29.01 -1.23
C GLN A 81 -15.00 28.77 -2.30
N ALA A 82 -14.73 27.90 -3.28
CA ALA A 82 -15.68 27.58 -4.34
C ALA A 82 -16.96 26.95 -3.80
N VAL A 83 -16.85 26.06 -2.79
CA VAL A 83 -17.99 25.47 -2.10
C VAL A 83 -18.78 26.55 -1.39
N GLN A 84 -18.16 27.41 -0.57
CA GLN A 84 -18.91 28.45 0.15
C GLN A 84 -19.50 29.53 -0.77
N GLU A 85 -18.90 29.83 -1.93
CA GLU A 85 -19.53 30.71 -2.94
C GLU A 85 -20.78 30.08 -3.59
N LEU A 86 -20.90 28.75 -3.63
CA LEU A 86 -22.04 28.03 -4.22
C LEU A 86 -23.07 27.56 -3.19
N PHE A 87 -22.61 27.23 -1.98
CA PHE A 87 -23.35 26.68 -0.86
C PHE A 87 -22.99 27.50 0.40
N PRO A 88 -23.53 28.71 0.57
CA PRO A 88 -23.15 29.62 1.66
C PRO A 88 -23.39 29.08 3.07
N GLU A 89 -24.23 28.07 3.21
CA GLU A 89 -24.51 27.37 4.47
C GLU A 89 -23.42 26.37 4.88
N ALA A 90 -22.53 25.98 3.96
CA ALA A 90 -21.51 24.96 4.20
C ALA A 90 -20.50 25.41 5.27
N LYS A 91 -20.29 24.57 6.28
CA LYS A 91 -19.27 24.81 7.33
C LYS A 91 -17.99 24.06 7.04
N LEU A 92 -16.86 24.72 7.29
CA LEU A 92 -15.53 24.22 6.95
C LEU A 92 -15.00 23.30 8.06
N GLY A 93 -14.61 22.09 7.67
CA GLY A 93 -13.85 21.16 8.50
C GLY A 93 -12.34 21.29 8.25
N ILE A 94 -11.68 20.16 7.97
CA ILE A 94 -10.22 20.05 7.76
C ILE A 94 -9.95 19.79 6.28
N GLY A 95 -8.92 20.44 5.73
CA GLY A 95 -8.55 20.35 4.31
C GLY A 95 -7.08 20.07 4.00
N PRO A 96 -6.52 18.91 4.40
CA PRO A 96 -5.10 18.66 4.28
C PRO A 96 -4.72 18.17 2.87
N PRO A 97 -3.46 18.41 2.44
CA PRO A 97 -2.88 17.68 1.34
C PRO A 97 -2.74 16.19 1.69
N VAL A 98 -2.77 15.34 0.68
CA VAL A 98 -2.45 13.91 0.76
C VAL A 98 -1.48 13.54 -0.37
N ARG A 99 -0.84 12.37 -0.28
CA ARG A 99 0.23 11.93 -1.21
C ARG A 99 -0.02 12.20 -2.69
N ASP A 100 -1.24 12.02 -3.18
CA ASP A 100 -1.61 12.19 -4.60
C ASP A 100 -2.72 13.25 -4.80
N GLY A 101 -2.97 14.11 -3.83
CA GLY A 101 -4.04 15.10 -3.93
C GLY A 101 -4.35 15.85 -2.65
N PHE A 102 -5.62 16.12 -2.41
CA PHE A 102 -6.13 16.78 -1.21
C PHE A 102 -7.57 16.36 -0.97
N TYR A 103 -8.08 16.68 0.21
CA TYR A 103 -9.52 16.69 0.45
C TYR A 103 -9.91 17.92 1.27
N TYR A 104 -11.21 18.14 1.41
CA TYR A 104 -11.76 19.09 2.38
C TYR A 104 -13.10 18.57 2.88
N ASP A 105 -13.30 18.65 4.20
CA ASP A 105 -14.55 18.24 4.86
C ASP A 105 -15.51 19.41 5.01
N PHE A 106 -16.79 19.16 4.72
CA PHE A 106 -17.86 20.13 4.82
C PHE A 106 -19.03 19.59 5.62
N ASP A 107 -19.56 20.40 6.53
CA ASP A 107 -20.90 20.17 7.08
C ASP A 107 -21.92 20.83 6.17
N VAL A 108 -22.76 20.01 5.56
CA VAL A 108 -23.80 20.43 4.63
C VAL A 108 -25.06 19.62 4.90
N ALA A 109 -26.21 20.28 4.83
CA ALA A 109 -27.50 19.62 5.05
C ALA A 109 -27.83 18.58 3.96
N LYS A 110 -27.33 18.80 2.74
CA LYS A 110 -27.51 17.89 1.60
C LYS A 110 -26.14 17.39 1.13
N PRO A 111 -25.94 16.06 1.06
CA PRO A 111 -24.74 15.48 0.47
C PRO A 111 -24.50 15.97 -0.95
N PHE A 112 -23.23 16.20 -1.29
CA PHE A 112 -22.87 16.59 -2.66
C PHE A 112 -23.23 15.50 -3.66
N THR A 113 -23.50 15.89 -4.89
CA THR A 113 -23.74 15.01 -6.03
C THR A 113 -22.62 15.14 -7.07
N PRO A 114 -22.48 14.20 -8.03
CA PRO A 114 -21.52 14.34 -9.12
C PRO A 114 -21.69 15.62 -9.94
N ASP A 115 -22.90 16.19 -10.01
CA ASP A 115 -23.14 17.45 -10.71
C ASP A 115 -22.72 18.67 -9.87
N ASP A 116 -22.85 18.60 -8.53
CA ASP A 116 -22.28 19.61 -7.64
C ASP A 116 -20.76 19.65 -7.76
N LEU A 117 -20.09 18.50 -7.86
CA LEU A 117 -18.65 18.43 -8.09
C LEU A 117 -18.23 19.13 -9.39
N LYS A 118 -19.00 18.96 -10.48
CA LYS A 118 -18.74 19.70 -11.73
C LYS A 118 -18.92 21.20 -11.57
N ALA A 119 -19.93 21.63 -10.81
CA ALA A 119 -20.18 23.04 -10.53
C ALA A 119 -19.07 23.67 -9.68
N VAL A 120 -18.64 22.98 -8.61
CA VAL A 120 -17.53 23.39 -7.75
C VAL A 120 -16.23 23.46 -8.56
N GLU A 121 -15.90 22.45 -9.37
CA GLU A 121 -14.69 22.47 -10.19
C GLU A 121 -14.67 23.64 -11.17
N LYS A 122 -15.81 23.94 -11.82
CA LYS A 122 -15.95 25.12 -12.68
C LYS A 122 -15.71 26.42 -11.90
N LYS A 123 -16.25 26.51 -10.69
CA LYS A 123 -16.10 27.67 -9.81
C LYS A 123 -14.66 27.85 -9.34
N MET A 124 -13.96 26.76 -9.00
CA MET A 124 -12.52 26.76 -8.71
C MET A 124 -11.71 27.32 -9.89
N GLN A 125 -12.05 26.96 -11.13
CA GLN A 125 -11.39 27.50 -12.33
C GLN A 125 -11.65 29.00 -12.51
N GLU A 126 -12.82 29.51 -12.11
CA GLU A 126 -13.10 30.94 -12.09
C GLU A 126 -12.21 31.66 -11.05
N ILE A 127 -12.12 31.13 -9.83
CA ILE A 127 -11.26 31.66 -8.75
C ILE A 127 -9.79 31.66 -9.17
N GLN A 128 -9.28 30.54 -9.69
CA GLN A 128 -7.94 30.42 -10.26
C GLN A 128 -7.65 31.51 -11.30
N LYS A 129 -8.61 31.80 -12.19
CA LYS A 129 -8.46 32.84 -13.23
C LYS A 129 -8.48 34.25 -12.65
N ARG A 130 -9.19 34.51 -11.55
CA ARG A 130 -9.15 35.80 -10.85
C ARG A 130 -7.76 36.11 -10.27
N GLY A 131 -6.97 35.07 -9.96
CA GLY A 131 -5.58 35.23 -9.53
C GLY A 131 -5.46 35.86 -8.15
N GLN A 132 -6.44 35.63 -7.27
CA GLN A 132 -6.46 36.13 -5.89
C GLN A 132 -5.14 35.84 -5.17
N ARG A 133 -4.62 36.82 -4.43
CA ARG A 133 -3.38 36.72 -3.65
C ARG A 133 -3.68 36.09 -2.30
N PHE A 134 -2.90 35.07 -1.93
CA PHE A 134 -2.94 34.51 -0.59
C PHE A 134 -2.11 35.40 0.35
N ALA A 135 -2.66 35.74 1.51
CA ALA A 135 -1.99 36.57 2.50
C ALA A 135 -2.15 35.97 3.89
N ARG A 136 -1.02 35.61 4.51
CA ARG A 136 -0.96 35.12 5.87
C ARG A 136 -1.10 36.26 6.87
N ARG A 137 -1.92 36.07 7.89
CA ARG A 137 -2.06 37.00 9.02
C ARG A 137 -2.04 36.23 10.34
N VAL A 138 -1.19 36.69 11.26
CA VAL A 138 -1.16 36.19 12.64
C VAL A 138 -2.31 36.80 13.42
N VAL A 139 -3.02 35.98 14.19
CA VAL A 139 -4.20 36.38 14.96
C VAL A 139 -4.11 35.85 16.39
N THR A 140 -4.75 36.57 17.31
CA THR A 140 -4.96 36.03 18.66
C THR A 140 -6.10 35.03 18.66
N ASP A 141 -6.10 34.18 19.67
CA ASP A 141 -7.14 33.21 19.96
C ASP A 141 -8.54 33.84 20.07
N GLU A 142 -8.66 35.00 20.70
CA GLU A 142 -9.92 35.72 20.84
C GLU A 142 -10.39 36.28 19.50
N ALA A 143 -9.49 36.93 18.74
CA ALA A 143 -9.81 37.51 17.44
C ALA A 143 -10.22 36.43 16.44
N ALA A 144 -9.53 35.29 16.41
CA ALA A 144 -9.88 34.17 15.55
C ALA A 144 -11.25 33.57 15.90
N ARG A 145 -11.59 33.45 17.19
CA ARG A 145 -12.92 32.95 17.62
C ARG A 145 -14.05 33.91 17.24
N GLU A 146 -13.83 35.20 17.36
CA GLU A 146 -14.80 36.21 16.93
C GLU A 146 -15.00 36.17 15.41
N GLU A 147 -13.89 36.12 14.67
CA GLU A 147 -13.86 36.13 13.21
C GLU A 147 -14.48 34.87 12.58
N LEU A 148 -14.33 33.72 13.25
CA LEU A 148 -14.79 32.40 12.81
C LEU A 148 -16.01 31.91 13.61
N ALA A 149 -16.77 32.81 14.24
CA ALA A 149 -17.90 32.47 15.10
C ALA A 149 -18.97 31.61 14.40
N ASN A 150 -19.05 31.69 13.06
CA ASN A 150 -19.97 30.92 12.23
C ASN A 150 -19.41 29.57 11.75
N GLU A 151 -18.16 29.22 12.10
CA GLU A 151 -17.46 28.00 11.68
C GLU A 151 -17.20 27.09 12.91
N PRO A 152 -18.19 26.27 13.33
CA PRO A 152 -18.12 25.55 14.60
C PRO A 152 -16.92 24.59 14.71
N TYR A 153 -16.54 23.96 13.60
CA TYR A 153 -15.40 23.05 13.56
C TYR A 153 -14.07 23.77 13.68
N LYS A 154 -13.93 24.96 13.07
CA LYS A 154 -12.73 25.80 13.23
C LYS A 154 -12.59 26.31 14.66
N LEU A 155 -13.70 26.64 15.34
CA LEU A 155 -13.67 27.00 16.76
C LEU A 155 -13.16 25.85 17.65
N GLU A 156 -13.55 24.61 17.35
CA GLU A 156 -13.03 23.42 18.04
C GLU A 156 -11.51 23.28 17.84
N LEU A 157 -11.03 23.45 16.60
CA LEU A 157 -9.60 23.37 16.28
C LEU A 157 -8.77 24.39 17.07
N ILE A 158 -9.24 25.64 17.19
CA ILE A 158 -8.56 26.67 18.01
C ILE A 158 -8.44 26.20 19.47
N GLY A 159 -9.46 25.50 20.00
CA GLY A 159 -9.45 24.95 21.36
C GLY A 159 -8.41 23.85 21.61
N ILE A 160 -7.95 23.16 20.58
CA ILE A 160 -7.05 21.99 20.68
C ILE A 160 -5.66 22.22 20.07
N LYS A 161 -5.30 23.46 19.72
CA LYS A 161 -4.05 23.81 19.02
C LYS A 161 -2.77 23.21 19.62
N GLY A 162 -2.73 23.01 20.95
CA GLY A 162 -1.58 22.44 21.67
C GLY A 162 -1.47 20.91 21.64
N SER A 163 -2.48 20.21 21.12
CA SER A 163 -2.56 18.74 21.04
C SER A 163 -3.03 18.26 19.66
N ALA A 164 -2.86 19.07 18.61
CA ALA A 164 -3.26 18.73 17.25
C ALA A 164 -2.38 17.59 16.72
N SER A 165 -3.01 16.55 16.15
CA SER A 165 -2.33 15.37 15.62
C SER A 165 -2.21 15.45 14.10
N SER A 166 -1.21 14.77 13.53
CA SER A 166 -1.13 14.48 12.09
C SER A 166 -2.18 13.47 11.64
N ASP A 167 -2.62 12.57 12.54
CA ASP A 167 -3.46 11.42 12.19
C ASP A 167 -4.88 11.82 11.74
N ASP A 168 -5.40 12.91 12.30
CA ASP A 168 -6.70 13.48 11.94
C ASP A 168 -6.59 14.70 10.99
N GLY A 169 -5.38 15.08 10.59
CA GLY A 169 -5.08 16.21 9.70
C GLY A 169 -5.23 17.59 10.36
N ALA A 170 -5.59 17.67 11.64
CA ALA A 170 -5.81 18.94 12.33
C ALA A 170 -4.53 19.80 12.40
N ASN A 171 -3.35 19.19 12.33
CA ASN A 171 -2.06 19.87 12.36
C ASN A 171 -1.85 20.87 11.20
N VAL A 172 -2.57 20.72 10.09
CA VAL A 172 -2.52 21.63 8.93
C VAL A 172 -3.24 22.95 9.24
N GLU A 173 -4.27 22.89 10.08
CA GLU A 173 -5.14 24.00 10.45
C GLU A 173 -4.59 24.75 11.68
N VAL A 174 -4.11 24.00 12.69
CA VAL A 174 -3.63 24.50 13.98
C VAL A 174 -2.42 23.69 14.47
N GLY A 175 -1.51 24.28 15.24
CA GLY A 175 -0.39 23.57 15.85
C GLY A 175 0.10 24.26 17.13
N GLY A 176 1.20 23.76 17.72
CA GLY A 176 1.75 24.30 18.97
C GLY A 176 2.35 25.73 18.86
N GLY A 177 2.39 26.31 17.66
CA GLY A 177 2.87 27.66 17.39
C GLY A 177 1.77 28.73 17.36
N GLU A 178 2.03 29.82 16.65
CA GLU A 178 1.07 30.93 16.47
C GLU A 178 -0.13 30.55 15.60
N LEU A 179 -1.29 31.16 15.88
CA LEU A 179 -2.53 30.95 15.13
C LEU A 179 -2.59 31.91 13.94
N THR A 180 -2.90 31.39 12.75
CA THR A 180 -2.94 32.18 11.53
C THR A 180 -4.21 31.99 10.73
N ILE A 181 -4.62 33.06 10.05
CA ILE A 181 -5.68 33.07 9.05
C ILE A 181 -5.05 33.45 7.71
N TYR A 182 -5.45 32.74 6.66
CA TYR A 182 -5.11 33.08 5.29
C TYR A 182 -6.27 33.81 4.63
N ASP A 183 -5.98 35.02 4.18
CA ASP A 183 -6.89 35.90 3.46
C ASP A 183 -6.64 35.78 1.94
N ASN A 184 -7.70 35.54 1.17
CA ASN A 184 -7.66 35.60 -0.29
C ASN A 184 -8.11 36.99 -0.74
N PHE A 185 -7.18 37.78 -1.26
CA PHE A 185 -7.47 39.13 -1.77
C PHE A 185 -7.61 39.15 -3.29
N ASP A 186 -8.60 39.86 -3.81
CA ASP A 186 -8.73 40.07 -5.25
C ASP A 186 -7.51 40.83 -5.78
N ALA A 187 -6.89 40.31 -6.86
CA ALA A 187 -5.64 40.85 -7.37
C ALA A 187 -5.76 42.25 -8.01
N LYS A 188 -6.97 42.70 -8.36
CA LYS A 188 -7.19 44.00 -9.02
C LYS A 188 -7.67 45.07 -8.05
N THR A 189 -8.60 44.71 -7.18
CA THR A 189 -9.26 45.64 -6.25
C THR A 189 -8.58 45.67 -4.89
N GLY A 190 -7.94 44.57 -4.47
CA GLY A 190 -7.43 44.40 -3.12
C GLY A 190 -8.50 44.03 -2.09
N ASP A 191 -9.74 43.77 -2.53
CA ASP A 191 -10.85 43.41 -1.65
C ASP A 191 -10.69 41.99 -1.10
N LEU A 192 -11.04 41.78 0.17
CA LEU A 192 -11.07 40.46 0.79
C LEU A 192 -12.18 39.62 0.17
N CYS A 193 -11.81 38.54 -0.52
CA CYS A 193 -12.75 37.62 -1.16
C CYS A 193 -13.18 36.47 -0.25
N TRP A 194 -12.24 35.92 0.51
CA TRP A 194 -12.44 34.76 1.35
C TRP A 194 -11.33 34.64 2.38
N LYS A 195 -11.54 33.86 3.44
CA LYS A 195 -10.55 33.63 4.49
C LYS A 195 -10.75 32.28 5.16
N ASP A 196 -9.68 31.72 5.70
CA ASP A 196 -9.72 30.45 6.43
C ASP A 196 -8.63 30.35 7.49
N LEU A 197 -8.93 29.61 8.55
CA LEU A 197 -7.95 29.25 9.57
C LEU A 197 -6.99 28.23 8.98
N CYS A 198 -5.70 28.52 8.98
CA CYS A 198 -4.71 27.64 8.36
C CYS A 198 -3.29 28.08 8.75
N ARG A 199 -2.38 27.13 8.94
CA ARG A 199 -0.97 27.42 9.26
C ARG A 199 -0.15 27.87 8.04
N GLY A 200 -0.49 27.35 6.87
CA GLY A 200 0.28 27.47 5.63
C GLY A 200 1.58 26.67 5.61
N PRO A 201 2.48 26.94 4.65
CA PRO A 201 2.41 28.02 3.67
C PRO A 201 1.47 27.75 2.47
N HIS A 202 1.18 28.79 1.71
CA HIS A 202 0.39 28.74 0.48
C HIS A 202 1.18 29.22 -0.75
N LEU A 203 0.69 28.85 -1.95
CA LEU A 203 1.16 29.45 -3.19
C LEU A 203 0.96 30.98 -3.15
N PRO A 204 1.74 31.79 -3.90
CA PRO A 204 1.58 33.25 -3.87
C PRO A 204 0.21 33.75 -4.32
N THR A 205 -0.35 33.12 -5.36
CA THR A 205 -1.69 33.45 -5.87
C THR A 205 -2.41 32.20 -6.34
N THR A 206 -3.74 32.27 -6.41
CA THR A 206 -4.57 31.22 -7.02
C THR A 206 -4.24 30.98 -8.50
N ARG A 207 -3.57 31.92 -9.18
CA ARG A 207 -3.10 31.76 -10.57
C ARG A 207 -1.90 30.80 -10.67
N ASN A 208 -1.17 30.61 -9.58
CA ASN A 208 -0.02 29.70 -9.52
C ASN A 208 -0.42 28.22 -9.46
N ILE A 209 -1.70 27.89 -9.26
CA ILE A 209 -2.20 26.52 -9.34
C ILE A 209 -2.23 26.11 -10.82
N PRO A 210 -1.40 25.15 -11.29
CA PRO A 210 -1.28 24.89 -12.74
C PRO A 210 -2.41 24.02 -13.28
N ALA A 211 -2.68 22.89 -12.62
CA ALA A 211 -3.68 21.91 -13.03
C ALA A 211 -4.28 21.21 -11.81
N PHE A 212 -5.61 21.00 -11.83
CA PHE A 212 -6.32 20.27 -10.78
C PHE A 212 -7.55 19.54 -11.34
N LYS A 213 -8.04 18.54 -10.58
CA LYS A 213 -9.25 17.78 -10.88
C LYS A 213 -9.96 17.37 -9.59
N LEU A 214 -11.29 17.54 -9.51
CA LEU A 214 -12.10 16.93 -8.46
C LEU A 214 -12.41 15.48 -8.81
N MET A 215 -12.24 14.59 -7.83
CA MET A 215 -12.23 13.14 -8.04
C MET A 215 -13.54 12.49 -7.62
N ARG A 216 -13.88 12.58 -6.33
CA ARG A 216 -15.07 11.95 -5.74
C ARG A 216 -15.47 12.66 -4.46
N ASN A 217 -16.67 12.37 -3.97
CA ASN A 217 -17.08 12.69 -2.61
C ASN A 217 -17.23 11.43 -1.75
N ALA A 218 -17.19 11.59 -0.44
CA ALA A 218 -17.45 10.52 0.52
C ALA A 218 -18.03 11.11 1.82
N ALA A 219 -18.65 10.25 2.63
CA ALA A 219 -18.93 10.59 4.02
C ALA A 219 -17.66 10.36 4.87
N ALA A 220 -17.38 11.27 5.81
CA ALA A 220 -16.28 11.15 6.75
C ALA A 220 -16.75 11.57 8.15
N TYR A 221 -16.32 10.85 9.18
CA TYR A 221 -16.59 11.28 10.55
C TYR A 221 -15.59 12.36 10.96
N TRP A 222 -16.08 13.41 11.61
CA TRP A 222 -15.22 14.47 12.14
C TRP A 222 -14.14 13.89 13.05
N ARG A 223 -12.87 14.20 12.76
CA ARG A 223 -11.67 13.67 13.45
C ARG A 223 -11.60 12.13 13.51
N GLY A 224 -12.19 11.44 12.54
CA GLY A 224 -12.10 9.99 12.39
C GLY A 224 -12.89 9.17 13.42
N SER A 225 -13.76 9.79 14.22
CA SER A 225 -14.52 9.12 15.28
C SER A 225 -16.00 8.99 14.93
N GLU A 226 -16.53 7.77 14.90
CA GLU A 226 -17.95 7.48 14.65
C GLU A 226 -18.92 8.11 15.67
N LYS A 227 -18.41 8.59 16.80
CA LYS A 227 -19.17 9.33 17.81
C LYS A 227 -19.43 10.79 17.43
N ASN A 228 -18.70 11.30 16.44
CA ASN A 228 -18.76 12.69 16.02
C ASN A 228 -19.69 12.87 14.81
N PRO A 229 -20.10 14.12 14.49
CA PRO A 229 -20.91 14.40 13.30
C PRO A 229 -20.29 13.85 12.02
N MET A 230 -21.15 13.39 11.12
CA MET A 230 -20.75 12.92 9.80
C MET A 230 -20.71 14.10 8.83
N LEU A 231 -19.55 14.35 8.25
CA LEU A 231 -19.28 15.39 7.26
C LEU A 231 -19.27 14.82 5.84
N GLN A 232 -19.31 15.72 4.86
CA GLN A 232 -19.10 15.41 3.44
C GLN A 232 -17.71 15.82 3.01
N ARG A 233 -16.91 14.85 2.61
CA ARG A 233 -15.56 15.04 2.10
C ARG A 233 -15.56 15.14 0.59
N ILE A 234 -14.94 16.17 0.03
CA ILE A 234 -14.63 16.22 -1.42
C ILE A 234 -13.14 15.96 -1.60
N TYR A 235 -12.80 15.01 -2.48
CA TYR A 235 -11.43 14.69 -2.86
C TYR A 235 -11.06 15.37 -4.18
N GLY A 236 -9.85 15.92 -4.25
CA GLY A 236 -9.26 16.48 -5.47
C GLY A 236 -7.79 16.10 -5.62
N THR A 237 -7.23 16.39 -6.79
CA THR A 237 -5.80 16.25 -7.06
C THR A 237 -5.29 17.49 -7.79
N ALA A 238 -4.03 17.87 -7.56
CA ALA A 238 -3.37 19.02 -8.16
C ALA A 238 -1.92 18.68 -8.52
N TRP A 239 -1.46 19.17 -9.68
CA TRP A 239 -0.16 18.84 -10.25
C TRP A 239 0.55 20.08 -10.82
N PRO A 240 1.90 20.09 -10.83
CA PRO A 240 2.69 21.19 -11.37
C PRO A 240 2.45 21.49 -12.85
N SER A 241 1.90 20.53 -13.60
CA SER A 241 1.58 20.67 -15.02
C SER A 241 0.29 19.93 -15.43
N LYS A 242 -0.25 20.28 -16.60
CA LYS A 242 -1.41 19.55 -17.17
C LYS A 242 -1.01 18.15 -17.65
N GLU A 243 0.23 18.02 -18.09
CA GLU A 243 0.83 16.78 -18.56
C GLU A 243 0.92 15.76 -17.40
N GLU A 244 1.38 16.18 -16.23
CA GLU A 244 1.42 15.32 -15.02
C GLU A 244 0.03 14.99 -14.50
N LEU A 245 -0.91 15.95 -14.49
CA LEU A 245 -2.31 15.66 -14.14
C LEU A 245 -2.87 14.58 -15.08
N LYS A 246 -2.65 14.73 -16.40
CA LYS A 246 -3.10 13.74 -17.37
C LYS A 246 -2.45 12.38 -17.13
N ALA A 247 -1.12 12.34 -16.91
CA ALA A 247 -0.41 11.10 -16.61
C ALA A 247 -0.97 10.40 -15.36
N HIS A 248 -1.28 11.16 -14.30
CA HIS A 248 -1.91 10.62 -13.10
C HIS A 248 -3.32 10.07 -13.37
N LEU A 249 -4.15 10.78 -14.13
CA LEU A 249 -5.49 10.31 -14.49
C LEU A 249 -5.43 9.04 -15.37
N ASP A 250 -4.52 9.00 -16.35
CA ASP A 250 -4.29 7.82 -17.19
C ASP A 250 -3.81 6.62 -16.34
N PHE A 251 -2.94 6.86 -15.36
CA PHE A 251 -2.51 5.87 -14.37
C PHE A 251 -3.68 5.33 -13.54
N LEU A 252 -4.58 6.19 -13.05
CA LEU A 252 -5.76 5.76 -12.28
C LEU A 252 -6.70 4.88 -13.11
N VAL A 253 -6.91 5.22 -14.39
CA VAL A 253 -7.72 4.41 -15.32
C VAL A 253 -7.08 3.03 -15.53
N GLU A 254 -5.76 2.97 -15.65
CA GLU A 254 -5.05 1.69 -15.78
C GLU A 254 -5.08 0.88 -14.48
N ALA A 255 -4.95 1.53 -13.31
CA ALA A 255 -5.08 0.89 -12.00
C ALA A 255 -6.50 0.31 -11.79
N GLU A 256 -7.56 1.02 -12.19
CA GLU A 256 -8.94 0.55 -12.08
C GLU A 256 -9.21 -0.69 -12.95
N LYS A 257 -8.61 -0.78 -14.15
CA LYS A 257 -8.69 -2.00 -14.98
C LYS A 257 -8.02 -3.21 -14.34
N ARG A 258 -7.04 -2.96 -13.46
CA ARG A 258 -6.24 -3.97 -12.78
C ARG A 258 -6.78 -4.35 -11.41
N ASP A 259 -7.82 -3.67 -10.93
CA ASP A 259 -8.42 -3.94 -9.63
C ASP A 259 -8.80 -5.43 -9.50
N HIS A 260 -8.19 -6.09 -8.52
CA HIS A 260 -8.37 -7.53 -8.32
C HIS A 260 -9.82 -7.93 -8.05
N ARG A 261 -10.68 -7.04 -7.54
CA ARG A 261 -12.10 -7.32 -7.25
C ARG A 261 -12.90 -7.36 -8.56
N LYS A 262 -12.60 -6.43 -9.47
CA LYS A 262 -13.18 -6.42 -10.82
C LYS A 262 -12.72 -7.64 -11.60
N LEU A 263 -11.41 -7.86 -11.66
CA LEU A 263 -10.83 -9.02 -12.35
C LEU A 263 -11.26 -10.35 -11.72
N GLY A 264 -11.37 -10.41 -10.39
CA GLY A 264 -11.81 -11.59 -9.65
C GLY A 264 -13.22 -12.01 -10.03
N THR A 265 -14.11 -11.04 -10.26
CA THR A 265 -15.47 -11.27 -10.76
C THR A 265 -15.48 -11.64 -12.25
N GLU A 266 -14.78 -10.86 -13.09
CA GLU A 266 -14.74 -11.08 -14.55
C GLU A 266 -14.15 -12.44 -14.95
N LEU A 267 -13.20 -12.96 -14.15
CA LEU A 267 -12.49 -14.21 -14.41
C LEU A 267 -13.00 -15.40 -13.57
N ASP A 268 -14.03 -15.19 -12.75
CA ASP A 268 -14.62 -16.20 -11.86
C ASP A 268 -13.58 -16.82 -10.89
N LEU A 269 -12.82 -15.97 -10.21
CA LEU A 269 -11.72 -16.40 -9.33
C LEU A 269 -12.13 -16.49 -7.87
N PHE A 270 -12.86 -15.50 -7.37
CA PHE A 270 -13.31 -15.44 -5.97
C PHE A 270 -14.51 -14.52 -5.81
N SER A 271 -15.22 -14.65 -4.70
CA SER A 271 -16.27 -13.71 -4.27
C SER A 271 -16.14 -13.37 -2.79
N VAL A 272 -16.78 -12.27 -2.39
CA VAL A 272 -17.04 -11.94 -0.98
C VAL A 272 -18.54 -11.88 -0.84
N GLN A 273 -19.12 -12.83 -0.11
CA GLN A 273 -20.57 -12.99 0.01
C GLN A 273 -21.05 -12.34 1.31
N ASP A 274 -22.14 -11.57 1.23
CA ASP A 274 -22.68 -10.86 2.39
C ASP A 274 -23.14 -11.83 3.49
N GLU A 275 -23.63 -13.01 3.13
CA GLU A 275 -24.06 -14.06 4.07
C GLU A 275 -22.92 -14.65 4.90
N ILE A 276 -21.68 -14.60 4.40
CA ILE A 276 -20.49 -15.08 5.12
C ILE A 276 -19.93 -13.96 6.00
N GLY A 277 -19.97 -12.72 5.49
CA GLY A 277 -19.50 -11.53 6.17
C GLY A 277 -18.26 -10.92 5.52
N SER A 278 -18.08 -9.62 5.76
CA SER A 278 -17.02 -8.81 5.15
C SER A 278 -15.62 -9.31 5.52
N GLY A 279 -14.73 -9.35 4.52
CA GLY A 279 -13.32 -9.71 4.70
C GLY A 279 -13.05 -11.22 4.76
N LEU A 280 -14.01 -12.05 4.35
CA LEU A 280 -13.92 -13.50 4.29
C LEU A 280 -14.21 -13.96 2.85
N ALA A 281 -13.16 -14.01 2.02
CA ALA A 281 -13.30 -14.34 0.61
C ALA A 281 -13.46 -15.84 0.36
N VAL A 282 -14.24 -16.19 -0.67
CA VAL A 282 -14.46 -17.56 -1.16
C VAL A 282 -13.78 -17.72 -2.49
N PHE A 283 -12.79 -18.61 -2.59
CA PHE A 283 -12.13 -18.92 -3.85
C PHE A 283 -12.97 -19.91 -4.66
N HIS A 284 -13.29 -19.53 -5.90
CA HIS A 284 -14.00 -20.36 -6.87
C HIS A 284 -13.03 -21.36 -7.51
N PRO A 285 -13.50 -22.37 -8.29
CA PRO A 285 -12.61 -23.39 -8.84
C PRO A 285 -11.38 -22.85 -9.59
N ARG A 286 -11.53 -21.79 -10.40
CA ARG A 286 -10.41 -21.18 -11.13
C ARG A 286 -9.44 -20.45 -10.19
N GLY A 287 -9.94 -19.67 -9.23
CA GLY A 287 -9.09 -19.07 -8.21
C GLY A 287 -8.41 -20.10 -7.32
N GLY A 288 -9.09 -21.20 -7.01
CA GLY A 288 -8.56 -22.33 -6.26
C GLY A 288 -7.37 -23.00 -6.97
N VAL A 289 -7.38 -23.12 -8.29
CA VAL A 289 -6.22 -23.62 -9.06
C VAL A 289 -5.02 -22.70 -8.93
N ILE A 290 -5.22 -21.38 -9.08
CA ILE A 290 -4.14 -20.41 -8.95
C ILE A 290 -3.56 -20.46 -7.53
N ARG A 291 -4.44 -20.37 -6.51
CA ARG A 291 -4.06 -20.44 -5.09
C ARG A 291 -3.27 -21.71 -4.78
N ARG A 292 -3.78 -22.88 -5.18
CA ARG A 292 -3.09 -24.16 -4.99
C ARG A 292 -1.73 -24.17 -5.68
N THR A 293 -1.64 -23.66 -6.90
CA THR A 293 -0.37 -23.64 -7.65
C THR A 293 0.67 -22.77 -6.93
N MET A 294 0.25 -21.63 -6.38
CA MET A 294 1.12 -20.76 -5.58
C MET A 294 1.59 -21.47 -4.30
N GLU A 295 0.65 -22.08 -3.56
CA GLU A 295 0.93 -22.81 -2.33
C GLU A 295 1.87 -24.00 -2.60
N ASP A 296 1.55 -24.86 -3.59
CA ASP A 296 2.34 -26.04 -3.93
C ASP A 296 3.78 -25.67 -4.34
N TYR A 297 3.95 -24.59 -5.12
CA TYR A 297 5.28 -24.11 -5.49
C TYR A 297 6.05 -23.57 -4.27
N SER A 298 5.37 -22.80 -3.43
CA SER A 298 5.96 -22.32 -2.17
C SER A 298 6.36 -23.49 -1.27
N ARG A 299 5.52 -24.52 -1.10
CA ARG A 299 5.85 -25.73 -0.32
C ARG A 299 7.16 -26.35 -0.78
N LYS A 300 7.28 -26.61 -2.07
CA LYS A 300 8.48 -27.19 -2.66
C LYS A 300 9.72 -26.35 -2.36
N ARG A 301 9.64 -25.02 -2.54
CA ARG A 301 10.77 -24.13 -2.25
C ARG A 301 11.14 -24.12 -0.77
N HIS A 302 10.18 -24.22 0.13
CA HIS A 302 10.44 -24.31 1.58
C HIS A 302 11.14 -25.62 1.96
N GLU A 303 10.73 -26.74 1.38
CA GLU A 303 11.40 -28.03 1.57
C GLU A 303 12.86 -27.99 1.08
N GLU A 304 13.09 -27.40 -0.10
CA GLU A 304 14.44 -27.21 -0.66
C GLU A 304 15.32 -26.30 0.22
N GLU A 305 14.72 -25.35 0.94
CA GLU A 305 15.43 -24.49 1.89
C GLU A 305 15.54 -25.08 3.31
N GLY A 306 15.06 -26.30 3.54
CA GLY A 306 15.19 -27.00 4.82
C GLY A 306 14.23 -26.52 5.91
N TYR A 307 13.02 -26.10 5.53
CA TYR A 307 11.93 -25.82 6.47
C TYR A 307 11.17 -27.09 6.85
N GLU A 308 10.74 -27.16 8.11
CA GLU A 308 9.91 -28.22 8.66
C GLU A 308 8.46 -27.76 8.76
N PHE A 309 7.55 -28.52 8.15
CA PHE A 309 6.13 -28.19 8.10
C PHE A 309 5.43 -28.55 9.40
N VAL A 310 4.71 -27.60 9.96
CA VAL A 310 3.88 -27.77 11.16
C VAL A 310 2.45 -27.32 10.89
N TYR A 311 1.52 -27.76 11.73
CA TYR A 311 0.10 -27.41 11.65
C TYR A 311 -0.42 -27.12 13.05
N THR A 312 -1.03 -25.95 13.24
CA THR A 312 -1.46 -25.49 14.56
C THR A 312 -2.95 -25.11 14.57
N PRO A 313 -3.66 -25.28 15.70
CA PRO A 313 -5.10 -25.02 15.77
C PRO A 313 -5.50 -23.58 15.43
N HIS A 314 -6.76 -23.36 15.03
CA HIS A 314 -7.28 -22.01 14.77
C HIS A 314 -7.71 -21.27 16.05
N ALA A 315 -8.08 -21.99 17.11
CA ALA A 315 -8.54 -21.43 18.37
C ALA A 315 -7.74 -22.00 19.54
N THR A 316 -7.49 -21.18 20.55
CA THR A 316 -6.78 -21.58 21.78
C THR A 316 -7.23 -20.77 22.98
N LYS A 317 -6.78 -21.17 24.17
CA LYS A 317 -7.05 -20.47 25.44
C LYS A 317 -6.40 -19.08 25.45
N GLY A 318 -7.07 -18.11 26.05
CA GLY A 318 -6.57 -16.74 26.25
C GLY A 318 -5.22 -16.69 26.97
N THR A 319 -4.97 -17.61 27.91
CA THR A 319 -3.70 -17.70 28.65
C THR A 319 -2.45 -17.85 27.77
N LEU A 320 -2.57 -18.44 26.57
CA LEU A 320 -1.44 -18.48 25.61
C LEU A 320 -1.15 -17.10 25.02
N PHE A 321 -2.19 -16.32 24.75
CA PHE A 321 -2.07 -14.96 24.23
C PHE A 321 -1.65 -13.95 25.30
N GLU A 322 -2.00 -14.18 26.57
CA GLU A 322 -1.43 -13.48 27.72
C GLU A 322 0.06 -13.77 27.84
N LYS A 323 0.46 -15.05 27.84
CA LYS A 323 1.87 -15.47 27.92
C LYS A 323 2.71 -14.88 26.78
N SER A 324 2.18 -14.80 25.57
CA SER A 324 2.88 -14.20 24.42
C SER A 324 2.79 -12.67 24.35
N GLY A 325 1.85 -12.05 25.06
CA GLY A 325 1.68 -10.59 25.14
C GLY A 325 0.76 -10.01 24.08
N HIS A 326 0.12 -10.87 23.27
CA HIS A 326 -0.81 -10.44 22.24
C HIS A 326 -2.08 -9.83 22.83
N LEU A 327 -2.55 -10.32 23.99
CA LEU A 327 -3.69 -9.68 24.66
C LEU A 327 -3.32 -8.31 25.24
N ASP A 328 -2.09 -8.13 25.72
CA ASP A 328 -1.63 -6.85 26.27
C ASP A 328 -1.53 -5.76 25.18
N TRP A 329 -1.04 -6.12 23.99
CA TRP A 329 -0.65 -5.16 22.95
C TRP A 329 -1.54 -5.15 21.70
N TYR A 330 -2.37 -6.19 21.51
CA TYR A 330 -3.10 -6.43 20.25
C TYR A 330 -4.57 -6.88 20.46
N ALA A 331 -5.11 -6.84 21.68
CA ALA A 331 -6.50 -7.28 21.95
C ALA A 331 -7.55 -6.60 21.06
N GLU A 332 -7.40 -5.31 20.77
CA GLU A 332 -8.34 -4.57 19.89
C GLU A 332 -8.37 -5.10 18.44
N GLY A 333 -7.28 -5.73 18.00
CA GLY A 333 -7.16 -6.36 16.68
C GLY A 333 -7.59 -7.84 16.67
N MET A 334 -7.98 -8.40 17.80
CA MET A 334 -8.41 -9.80 17.93
C MET A 334 -9.93 -9.92 17.87
N TYR A 335 -10.41 -11.05 17.34
CA TYR A 335 -11.84 -11.37 17.48
C TYR A 335 -12.21 -11.51 18.96
N PRO A 336 -13.44 -11.11 19.35
CA PRO A 336 -13.89 -11.27 20.73
C PRO A 336 -13.78 -12.73 21.22
N PRO A 337 -13.52 -12.95 22.53
CA PRO A 337 -13.41 -14.29 23.07
C PRO A 337 -14.72 -15.07 22.96
N MET A 338 -14.59 -16.36 22.67
CA MET A 338 -15.64 -17.37 22.86
C MET A 338 -15.50 -17.97 24.26
N GLN A 339 -16.59 -18.02 25.01
CA GLN A 339 -16.60 -18.60 26.36
C GLN A 339 -16.85 -20.11 26.30
N LEU A 340 -15.94 -20.89 26.89
CA LEU A 340 -16.05 -22.35 27.02
C LEU A 340 -15.90 -22.77 28.49
N ASP A 341 -16.49 -23.92 28.86
CA ASP A 341 -16.28 -24.63 30.14
C ASP A 341 -16.28 -23.75 31.40
N GLY A 342 -17.36 -23.00 31.61
CA GLY A 342 -17.55 -22.22 32.85
C GLY A 342 -16.84 -20.87 32.89
N GLY A 343 -16.52 -20.29 31.73
CA GLY A 343 -15.99 -18.92 31.62
C GLY A 343 -14.53 -18.83 31.19
N THR A 344 -13.97 -19.88 30.58
CA THR A 344 -12.63 -19.83 29.99
C THR A 344 -12.70 -19.16 28.62
N ASP A 345 -11.93 -18.08 28.47
CA ASP A 345 -11.79 -17.40 27.19
C ASP A 345 -11.00 -18.24 26.18
N TYR A 346 -11.60 -18.44 25.01
CA TYR A 346 -10.94 -18.95 23.82
C TYR A 346 -10.95 -17.90 22.71
N TYR A 347 -9.84 -17.73 22.02
CA TYR A 347 -9.69 -16.77 20.94
C TYR A 347 -9.35 -17.49 19.64
N LEU A 348 -9.86 -16.96 18.52
CA LEU A 348 -9.28 -17.24 17.21
C LEU A 348 -7.88 -16.65 17.13
N LYS A 349 -6.90 -17.40 16.59
CA LYS A 349 -5.51 -16.96 16.55
C LYS A 349 -5.32 -15.74 15.62
N PRO A 350 -4.71 -14.63 16.09
CA PRO A 350 -4.34 -13.51 15.24
C PRO A 350 -2.98 -13.70 14.55
N MET A 351 -2.15 -14.62 15.07
CA MET A 351 -0.78 -14.93 14.65
C MET A 351 -0.44 -16.40 14.98
N ASN A 352 0.55 -16.99 14.31
CA ASN A 352 0.96 -18.39 14.57
C ASN A 352 2.10 -18.53 15.60
N CYS A 353 2.88 -17.46 15.82
CA CYS A 353 4.10 -17.48 16.64
C CYS A 353 3.94 -18.13 18.04
N PRO A 354 2.85 -17.93 18.82
CA PRO A 354 2.77 -18.52 20.15
C PRO A 354 2.70 -20.04 20.11
N MET A 355 2.11 -20.61 19.05
CA MET A 355 1.96 -22.05 18.88
C MET A 355 3.26 -22.70 18.39
N HIS A 356 4.04 -22.00 17.54
CA HIS A 356 5.35 -22.48 17.09
C HIS A 356 6.35 -22.51 18.25
N ASN A 357 6.26 -21.56 19.19
CA ASN A 357 7.05 -21.60 20.44
C ASN A 357 6.76 -22.83 21.28
N LEU A 358 5.49 -23.28 21.36
CA LEU A 358 5.16 -24.52 22.05
C LEU A 358 5.72 -25.76 21.35
N ILE A 359 5.85 -25.74 20.02
CA ILE A 359 6.51 -26.82 19.27
C ILE A 359 8.00 -26.85 19.57
N PHE A 360 8.65 -25.69 19.66
CA PHE A 360 10.05 -25.60 20.09
C PHE A 360 10.21 -26.19 21.50
N ASP A 361 9.38 -25.75 22.45
CA ASP A 361 9.43 -26.08 23.88
C ASP A 361 9.00 -27.52 24.22
N ALA A 362 8.29 -28.21 23.32
CA ALA A 362 7.78 -29.56 23.56
C ALA A 362 8.86 -30.61 23.91
N ARG A 363 10.13 -30.35 23.58
CA ARG A 363 11.27 -31.18 23.99
C ARG A 363 12.55 -30.36 24.11
N GLY A 364 13.52 -30.89 24.85
CA GLY A 364 14.87 -30.32 24.91
C GLY A 364 15.52 -30.22 23.52
N ARG A 365 16.22 -29.10 23.28
CA ARG A 365 16.92 -28.77 22.04
C ARG A 365 18.42 -28.69 22.24
N SER A 366 19.20 -29.13 21.25
CA SER A 366 20.65 -28.94 21.19
C SER A 366 21.01 -27.86 20.17
N TYR A 367 22.11 -27.12 20.39
CA TYR A 367 22.66 -26.19 19.41
C TYR A 367 22.90 -26.81 18.02
N ARG A 368 23.11 -28.14 17.95
CA ARG A 368 23.31 -28.89 16.69
C ARG A 368 22.06 -29.01 15.83
N GLU A 369 20.89 -28.80 16.42
CA GLU A 369 19.61 -28.80 15.71
C GLU A 369 19.25 -27.40 15.18
N LEU A 370 20.04 -26.37 15.52
CA LEU A 370 19.82 -25.00 15.08
C LEU A 370 20.70 -24.69 13.85
N PRO A 371 20.19 -23.93 12.86
CA PRO A 371 18.88 -23.27 12.84
C PRO A 371 17.70 -24.22 12.56
N LEU A 372 16.66 -24.15 13.41
CA LEU A 372 15.40 -24.87 13.26
C LEU A 372 14.38 -23.95 12.60
N ARG A 373 13.81 -24.37 11.46
CA ARG A 373 12.93 -23.52 10.63
C ARG A 373 11.52 -24.09 10.58
N LEU A 374 10.62 -23.63 11.43
CA LEU A 374 9.22 -24.08 11.42
C LEU A 374 8.42 -23.27 10.41
N PHE A 375 7.62 -23.93 9.57
CA PHE A 375 6.78 -23.29 8.55
C PHE A 375 5.34 -23.81 8.59
N GLU A 376 4.38 -22.91 8.41
CA GLU A 376 2.96 -23.24 8.32
C GLU A 376 2.25 -22.29 7.34
N PHE A 377 1.36 -22.83 6.50
CA PHE A 377 0.30 -22.00 5.90
C PHE A 377 -0.78 -21.73 6.95
N GLY A 378 -0.46 -20.86 7.90
CA GLY A 378 -1.24 -20.63 9.10
C GLY A 378 -2.38 -19.67 8.84
N THR A 379 -3.62 -20.17 8.94
CA THR A 379 -4.80 -19.29 8.81
C THR A 379 -5.09 -18.57 10.12
N VAL A 380 -5.09 -17.25 10.04
CA VAL A 380 -5.27 -16.33 11.17
C VAL A 380 -6.47 -15.43 10.95
N TYR A 381 -6.93 -14.82 12.05
CA TYR A 381 -8.12 -13.98 12.06
C TYR A 381 -7.83 -12.66 12.76
N ARG A 382 -8.14 -11.55 12.09
CA ARG A 382 -7.96 -10.19 12.61
C ARG A 382 -9.26 -9.42 12.56
N TYR A 383 -9.57 -8.71 13.63
CA TYR A 383 -10.80 -7.95 13.80
C TYR A 383 -10.71 -6.57 13.13
N GLU A 384 -10.43 -6.57 11.82
CA GLU A 384 -10.35 -5.34 11.03
C GLU A 384 -11.70 -4.62 11.00
N LYS A 385 -11.68 -3.29 11.14
CA LYS A 385 -12.90 -2.47 11.08
C LYS A 385 -13.58 -2.64 9.71
N SER A 386 -14.91 -2.67 9.66
CA SER A 386 -15.64 -2.96 8.41
C SER A 386 -15.30 -1.97 7.28
N GLY A 387 -15.04 -0.70 7.62
CA GLY A 387 -14.70 0.34 6.65
C GLY A 387 -13.30 0.25 6.05
N VAL A 388 -12.43 -0.61 6.57
CA VAL A 388 -11.04 -0.76 6.07
C VAL A 388 -10.82 -2.05 5.28
N VAL A 389 -11.75 -3.01 5.34
CA VAL A 389 -11.68 -4.25 4.57
C VAL A 389 -11.72 -3.92 3.06
N HIS A 390 -10.81 -4.54 2.30
CA HIS A 390 -10.69 -4.26 0.87
C HIS A 390 -10.29 -5.51 0.08
N GLY A 391 -11.30 -6.16 -0.50
CA GLY A 391 -11.15 -7.34 -1.35
C GLY A 391 -10.29 -8.42 -0.68
N LEU A 392 -9.19 -8.80 -1.33
CA LEU A 392 -8.20 -9.75 -0.82
C LEU A 392 -6.97 -9.07 -0.18
N THR A 393 -6.78 -7.77 -0.40
CA THR A 393 -5.61 -7.02 0.11
C THR A 393 -5.70 -6.70 1.59
N ARG A 394 -6.91 -6.60 2.15
CA ARG A 394 -7.17 -6.39 3.58
C ARG A 394 -8.40 -7.16 4.00
N SER A 395 -8.18 -8.28 4.68
CA SER A 395 -9.18 -9.29 5.01
C SER A 395 -9.22 -9.56 6.52
N ARG A 396 -10.30 -10.18 6.99
CA ARG A 396 -10.46 -10.58 8.40
C ARG A 396 -10.06 -12.03 8.67
N GLY A 397 -10.07 -12.87 7.66
CA GLY A 397 -9.55 -14.22 7.70
C GLY A 397 -8.66 -14.43 6.48
N PHE A 398 -7.44 -14.92 6.72
CA PHE A 398 -6.46 -15.12 5.66
C PHE A 398 -5.38 -16.11 6.08
N THR A 399 -4.68 -16.67 5.10
CA THR A 399 -3.63 -17.66 5.31
C THR A 399 -2.28 -17.03 5.10
N GLN A 400 -1.43 -17.02 6.13
CA GLN A 400 -0.06 -16.54 6.03
C GLN A 400 0.89 -17.69 5.69
N ASP A 401 1.89 -17.44 4.87
CA ASP A 401 3.02 -18.34 4.64
C ASP A 401 4.07 -18.15 5.74
N ASP A 402 3.62 -18.37 6.96
CA ASP A 402 4.30 -17.94 8.17
C ASP A 402 5.42 -18.90 8.55
N ALA A 403 6.55 -18.35 8.99
CA ALA A 403 7.66 -19.15 9.51
C ALA A 403 8.33 -18.50 10.71
N HIS A 404 8.78 -19.36 11.61
CA HIS A 404 9.54 -18.99 12.78
C HIS A 404 10.83 -19.79 12.81
N ILE A 405 11.94 -19.08 12.71
CA ILE A 405 13.27 -19.68 12.66
C ILE A 405 13.96 -19.44 14.00
N TYR A 406 14.38 -20.54 14.63
CA TYR A 406 15.13 -20.50 15.88
C TYR A 406 16.59 -20.76 15.58
N CYS A 407 17.47 -19.81 15.88
CA CYS A 407 18.89 -19.90 15.61
C CYS A 407 19.71 -19.47 16.83
N THR A 408 21.00 -19.81 16.85
CA THR A 408 21.91 -19.21 17.83
C THR A 408 22.22 -17.75 17.46
N LYS A 409 22.71 -16.98 18.43
CA LYS A 409 23.09 -15.58 18.19
C LYS A 409 24.16 -15.44 17.10
N GLU A 410 25.08 -16.39 17.03
CA GLU A 410 26.16 -16.44 16.04
C GLU A 410 25.65 -16.77 14.63
N GLN A 411 24.56 -17.54 14.53
CA GLN A 411 23.93 -17.92 13.25
C GLN A 411 23.01 -16.83 12.69
N MET A 412 22.59 -15.86 13.51
CA MET A 412 21.55 -14.87 13.19
C MET A 412 21.80 -14.13 11.88
N ALA A 413 23.00 -13.58 11.68
CA ALA A 413 23.30 -12.78 10.48
C ALA A 413 23.26 -13.62 9.19
N GLU A 414 23.79 -14.84 9.22
CA GLU A 414 23.76 -15.77 8.08
C GLU A 414 22.33 -16.19 7.75
N GLU A 415 21.51 -16.46 8.77
CA GLU A 415 20.12 -16.89 8.58
C GLU A 415 19.24 -15.76 8.01
N LEU A 416 19.47 -14.52 8.43
CA LEU A 416 18.80 -13.35 7.87
C LEU A 416 19.16 -13.16 6.38
N ASP A 417 20.44 -13.26 6.03
CA ASP A 417 20.92 -13.13 4.65
C ASP A 417 20.35 -14.22 3.74
N ARG A 418 20.35 -15.46 4.23
CA ARG A 418 19.74 -16.60 3.53
C ARG A 418 18.23 -16.40 3.35
N THR A 419 17.53 -15.98 4.40
CA THR A 419 16.09 -15.73 4.36
C THR A 419 15.74 -14.63 3.37
N LEU A 420 16.48 -13.51 3.38
CA LEU A 420 16.24 -12.39 2.48
C LEU A 420 16.53 -12.77 1.01
N THR A 421 17.61 -13.53 0.77
CA THR A 421 17.90 -14.10 -0.55
C THR A 421 16.78 -15.01 -1.04
N PHE A 422 16.25 -15.88 -0.15
CA PHE A 422 15.14 -16.76 -0.46
C PHE A 422 13.87 -15.97 -0.82
N VAL A 423 13.52 -14.95 -0.05
CA VAL A 423 12.40 -14.03 -0.33
C VAL A 423 12.52 -13.48 -1.75
N LEU A 424 13.64 -12.85 -2.08
CA LEU A 424 13.84 -12.18 -3.37
C LEU A 424 13.75 -13.15 -4.54
N ASN A 425 14.36 -14.33 -4.41
CA ASN A 425 14.30 -15.35 -5.46
C ASN A 425 12.87 -15.88 -5.65
N LEU A 426 12.15 -16.17 -4.56
CA LEU A 426 10.78 -16.63 -4.64
C LEU A 426 9.88 -15.60 -5.32
N LEU A 427 9.99 -14.31 -4.97
CA LEU A 427 9.20 -13.26 -5.60
C LEU A 427 9.54 -13.10 -7.11
N ARG A 428 10.82 -13.25 -7.49
CA ARG A 428 11.24 -13.27 -8.91
C ARG A 428 10.62 -14.40 -9.70
N ASP A 429 10.47 -15.58 -9.10
CA ASP A 429 9.80 -16.72 -9.73
C ASP A 429 8.33 -16.44 -10.06
N TYR A 430 7.68 -15.51 -9.32
CA TYR A 430 6.34 -15.00 -9.61
C TYR A 430 6.31 -13.82 -10.60
N GLY A 431 7.47 -13.40 -11.12
CA GLY A 431 7.62 -12.30 -12.09
C GLY A 431 7.75 -10.91 -11.48
N LEU A 432 7.92 -10.81 -10.15
CA LEU A 432 8.21 -9.54 -9.48
C LEU A 432 9.73 -9.31 -9.48
N THR A 433 10.21 -8.19 -10.01
CA THR A 433 11.66 -7.96 -10.18
C THR A 433 12.17 -6.62 -9.70
N ASP A 434 11.28 -5.64 -9.49
CA ASP A 434 11.63 -4.30 -9.02
C ASP A 434 11.42 -4.21 -7.51
N PHE A 435 12.51 -4.24 -6.77
CA PHE A 435 12.53 -4.28 -5.30
C PHE A 435 13.34 -3.15 -4.70
N TYR A 436 12.92 -2.73 -3.51
CA TYR A 436 13.75 -2.02 -2.56
C TYR A 436 13.44 -2.51 -1.14
N LEU A 437 14.32 -2.19 -0.20
CA LEU A 437 14.21 -2.61 1.19
C LEU A 437 13.86 -1.42 2.08
N GLU A 438 13.05 -1.66 3.09
CA GLU A 438 12.80 -0.72 4.18
C GLU A 438 13.31 -1.31 5.49
N LEU A 439 14.09 -0.53 6.24
CA LEU A 439 14.54 -0.88 7.59
C LEU A 439 13.69 -0.13 8.59
N SER A 440 12.78 -0.86 9.24
CA SER A 440 11.94 -0.28 10.27
C SER A 440 12.59 -0.39 11.64
N THR A 441 12.71 0.74 12.33
CA THR A 441 13.41 0.85 13.62
C THR A 441 12.46 1.14 14.78
N LYS A 442 13.02 1.12 16.00
CA LYS A 442 12.30 1.23 17.28
C LYS A 442 11.34 2.42 17.31
N ASP A 443 10.10 2.15 17.70
CA ASP A 443 9.12 3.18 18.10
C ASP A 443 9.43 3.61 19.55
N PRO A 444 9.70 4.91 19.81
CA PRO A 444 9.99 5.40 21.16
C PRO A 444 8.85 5.19 22.18
N GLU A 445 7.60 5.07 21.72
CA GLU A 445 6.42 4.95 22.58
C GLU A 445 5.96 3.50 22.74
N LYS A 446 6.34 2.60 21.80
CA LYS A 446 5.81 1.23 21.73
C LYS A 446 6.87 0.17 21.42
N PHE A 447 7.69 -0.18 22.42
CA PHE A 447 8.70 -1.24 22.31
C PHE A 447 8.90 -2.04 23.61
N VAL A 448 9.51 -3.22 23.49
CA VAL A 448 9.96 -4.06 24.62
C VAL A 448 11.42 -4.49 24.43
N GLY A 449 12.09 -4.85 25.52
CA GLY A 449 13.52 -5.22 25.53
C GLY A 449 14.45 -4.04 25.83
N SER A 450 15.76 -4.30 25.91
CA SER A 450 16.76 -3.28 26.21
C SER A 450 17.25 -2.55 24.95
N ASP A 451 17.75 -1.33 25.12
CA ASP A 451 18.25 -0.52 24.01
C ASP A 451 19.42 -1.19 23.29
N GLU A 452 20.29 -1.90 24.03
CA GLU A 452 21.44 -2.61 23.46
C GLU A 452 21.00 -3.73 22.50
N ILE A 453 19.93 -4.46 22.84
CA ILE A 453 19.37 -5.51 21.97
C ILE A 453 18.82 -4.88 20.69
N TRP A 454 18.14 -3.73 20.80
CA TRP A 454 17.60 -3.02 19.64
C TRP A 454 18.69 -2.47 18.72
N GLU A 455 19.76 -1.90 19.28
CA GLU A 455 20.91 -1.41 18.52
C GLU A 455 21.60 -2.56 17.78
N GLU A 456 21.85 -3.68 18.45
CA GLU A 456 22.46 -4.87 17.85
C GLU A 456 21.59 -5.47 16.73
N ALA A 457 20.29 -5.63 16.99
CA ALA A 457 19.34 -6.16 16.02
C ALA A 457 19.22 -5.26 14.79
N THR A 458 19.14 -3.94 14.99
CA THR A 458 19.03 -2.96 13.91
C THR A 458 20.31 -2.92 13.06
N ALA A 459 21.48 -2.92 13.70
CA ALA A 459 22.76 -2.94 13.00
C ALA A 459 22.95 -4.24 12.18
N THR A 460 22.55 -5.38 12.74
CA THR A 460 22.61 -6.68 12.04
C THR A 460 21.70 -6.67 10.81
N LEU A 461 20.46 -6.21 10.94
CA LEU A 461 19.53 -6.10 9.80
C LEU A 461 20.04 -5.14 8.73
N GLN A 462 20.59 -3.99 9.13
CA GLN A 462 21.17 -3.02 8.21
C GLN A 462 22.30 -3.64 7.38
N GLN A 463 23.27 -4.30 8.03
CA GLN A 463 24.39 -4.96 7.35
C GLN A 463 23.92 -6.04 6.36
N VAL A 464 22.92 -6.84 6.75
CA VAL A 464 22.34 -7.87 5.87
C VAL A 464 21.61 -7.26 4.69
N ALA A 465 20.84 -6.19 4.90
CA ALA A 465 20.10 -5.51 3.85
C ALA A 465 21.04 -4.85 2.83
N GLU A 466 22.09 -4.16 3.29
CA GLU A 466 23.09 -3.50 2.43
C GLU A 466 23.84 -4.51 1.55
N LYS A 467 24.10 -5.73 2.06
CA LYS A 467 24.75 -6.81 1.32
C LYS A 467 23.95 -7.26 0.08
N GLN A 468 22.63 -7.10 0.08
CA GLN A 468 21.78 -7.49 -1.05
C GLN A 468 21.92 -6.55 -2.26
N GLY A 469 22.58 -5.39 -2.10
CA GLY A 469 22.78 -4.42 -3.18
C GLY A 469 21.48 -3.74 -3.65
N LEU A 470 20.43 -3.76 -2.83
CA LEU A 470 19.16 -3.08 -3.07
C LEU A 470 19.13 -1.73 -2.34
N PRO A 471 18.37 -0.73 -2.84
CA PRO A 471 18.16 0.50 -2.09
C PRO A 471 17.54 0.22 -0.73
N LEU A 472 18.13 0.78 0.34
CA LEU A 472 17.65 0.65 1.70
C LEU A 472 17.10 2.00 2.18
N VAL A 473 15.81 2.03 2.50
CA VAL A 473 15.10 3.22 2.96
C VAL A 473 14.84 3.11 4.47
N PRO A 474 15.12 4.15 5.27
CA PRO A 474 14.78 4.14 6.69
C PRO A 474 13.27 4.29 6.90
N ASP A 475 12.72 3.54 7.85
CA ASP A 475 11.32 3.59 8.29
C ASP A 475 11.24 3.75 9.82
N PRO A 476 11.59 4.94 10.35
CA PRO A 476 11.70 5.18 11.79
C PRO A 476 10.35 5.00 12.49
N GLY A 477 10.33 4.19 13.55
CA GLY A 477 9.12 3.86 14.31
C GLY A 477 8.22 2.80 13.65
N GLY A 478 8.55 2.30 12.46
CA GLY A 478 7.73 1.30 11.76
C GLY A 478 7.90 -0.14 12.25
N ALA A 479 8.78 -0.40 13.23
CA ALA A 479 9.06 -1.74 13.73
C ALA A 479 7.87 -2.36 14.49
N ALA A 480 7.91 -3.69 14.67
CA ALA A 480 7.00 -4.32 15.63
C ALA A 480 7.48 -4.04 17.05
N PHE A 481 6.59 -4.08 18.03
CA PHE A 481 6.95 -3.77 19.43
C PHE A 481 8.06 -4.66 19.99
N TYR A 482 8.25 -5.87 19.44
CA TYR A 482 9.24 -6.86 19.90
C TYR A 482 10.58 -6.84 19.15
N GLY A 483 10.73 -6.03 18.11
CA GLY A 483 12.02 -5.87 17.44
C GLY A 483 11.97 -5.25 16.03
N PRO A 484 13.15 -4.91 15.48
CA PRO A 484 13.27 -4.27 14.18
C PRO A 484 12.98 -5.27 13.04
N LYS A 485 12.66 -4.74 11.85
CA LYS A 485 12.32 -5.55 10.69
C LYS A 485 12.89 -4.99 9.39
N ILE A 486 13.18 -5.89 8.45
CA ILE A 486 13.35 -5.57 7.04
C ILE A 486 12.04 -5.89 6.33
N SER A 487 11.52 -4.94 5.57
CA SER A 487 10.39 -5.15 4.67
C SER A 487 10.86 -5.13 3.22
N VAL A 488 10.44 -6.12 2.43
CA VAL A 488 10.68 -6.14 0.98
C VAL A 488 9.52 -5.43 0.30
N GLN A 489 9.83 -4.30 -0.33
CA GLN A 489 8.89 -3.52 -1.09
C GLN A 489 9.05 -3.85 -2.58
N CYS A 490 7.93 -4.03 -3.28
CA CYS A 490 7.92 -4.33 -4.69
C CYS A 490 7.08 -3.30 -5.47
N ARG A 491 7.59 -2.84 -6.61
CA ARG A 491 6.81 -2.06 -7.56
C ARG A 491 6.15 -2.98 -8.59
N ASP A 492 4.83 -2.85 -8.75
CA ASP A 492 4.09 -3.61 -9.75
C ASP A 492 4.29 -3.05 -11.18
N ALA A 493 3.64 -3.68 -12.17
CA ALA A 493 3.80 -3.34 -13.58
C ALA A 493 3.37 -1.90 -13.97
N ILE A 494 2.67 -1.19 -13.08
CA ILE A 494 2.29 0.22 -13.29
C ILE A 494 2.98 1.17 -12.28
N GLY A 495 3.92 0.66 -11.48
CA GLY A 495 4.72 1.44 -10.55
C GLY A 495 4.11 1.62 -9.17
N ARG A 496 3.04 0.90 -8.80
CA ARG A 496 2.52 0.94 -7.43
C ARG A 496 3.40 0.13 -6.50
N THR A 497 3.71 0.69 -5.34
CA THR A 497 4.47 0.01 -4.30
C THR A 497 3.57 -0.88 -3.46
N TRP A 498 4.03 -2.10 -3.23
CA TRP A 498 3.42 -3.05 -2.32
C TRP A 498 4.47 -3.62 -1.36
N GLN A 499 4.17 -3.60 -0.06
CA GLN A 499 4.92 -4.38 0.91
C GLN A 499 4.59 -5.86 0.74
N MET A 500 5.58 -6.66 0.34
CA MET A 500 5.43 -8.10 0.07
C MET A 500 5.76 -8.93 1.29
N SER A 501 7.00 -8.80 1.76
CA SER A 501 7.58 -9.72 2.73
C SER A 501 8.13 -8.96 3.92
N THR A 502 8.20 -9.63 5.06
CA THR A 502 8.86 -9.08 6.25
C THR A 502 9.75 -10.12 6.88
N VAL A 503 10.93 -9.70 7.33
CA VAL A 503 11.86 -10.49 8.15
C VAL A 503 12.10 -9.67 9.43
N GLN A 504 11.73 -10.22 10.58
CA GLN A 504 11.68 -9.50 11.85
C GLN A 504 12.45 -10.28 12.91
N LEU A 505 13.27 -9.57 13.71
CA LEU A 505 13.98 -10.17 14.83
C LEU A 505 13.13 -10.06 16.09
N ASP A 506 12.98 -11.17 16.81
CA ASP A 506 12.25 -11.22 18.08
C ASP A 506 13.09 -11.88 19.17
N PHE A 507 13.41 -11.07 20.17
CA PHE A 507 14.09 -11.49 21.40
C PHE A 507 13.11 -11.67 22.56
N ASN A 508 11.89 -11.14 22.45
CA ASN A 508 10.89 -11.09 23.49
C ASN A 508 10.12 -12.41 23.64
N LEU A 509 9.66 -13.03 22.54
CA LEU A 509 8.92 -14.28 22.65
C LEU A 509 9.78 -15.44 23.20
N PRO A 510 11.05 -15.63 22.80
CA PRO A 510 11.93 -16.61 23.43
C PRO A 510 12.06 -16.40 24.95
N GLU A 511 12.08 -15.15 25.42
CA GLU A 511 12.13 -14.83 26.85
C GLU A 511 10.79 -15.13 27.55
N ARG A 512 9.68 -14.63 27.02
CA ARG A 512 8.33 -14.86 27.57
C ARG A 512 7.94 -16.34 27.64
N PHE A 513 8.46 -17.15 26.71
CA PHE A 513 8.24 -18.59 26.71
C PHE A 513 9.27 -19.39 27.50
N ASN A 514 10.34 -18.75 27.97
CA ASN A 514 11.50 -19.38 28.56
C ASN A 514 12.09 -20.48 27.65
N LEU A 515 12.22 -20.17 26.36
CA LEU A 515 12.78 -21.10 25.38
C LEU A 515 14.29 -21.25 25.61
N GLU A 516 14.77 -22.49 25.59
CA GLU A 516 16.18 -22.80 25.81
C GLU A 516 16.68 -23.92 24.88
N TYR A 517 17.94 -23.85 24.50
CA TYR A 517 18.71 -24.94 23.92
C TYR A 517 19.98 -25.20 24.74
N THR A 518 20.52 -26.41 24.64
CA THR A 518 21.82 -26.77 25.24
C THR A 518 22.95 -26.41 24.29
N GLY A 519 23.83 -25.50 24.73
CA GLY A 519 25.02 -25.04 24.00
C GLY A 519 26.13 -26.09 23.89
N PRO A 520 27.20 -25.81 23.11
CA PRO A 520 28.34 -26.72 22.95
C PRO A 520 29.07 -27.05 24.26
N ASP A 521 29.03 -26.14 25.22
CA ASP A 521 29.61 -26.23 26.56
C ASP A 521 28.65 -26.85 27.60
N GLY A 522 27.45 -27.26 27.19
CA GLY A 522 26.42 -27.80 28.06
C GLY A 522 25.57 -26.75 28.79
N THR A 523 25.83 -25.46 28.60
CA THR A 523 25.03 -24.38 29.20
C THR A 523 23.65 -24.27 28.54
N LYS A 524 22.66 -23.75 29.28
CA LYS A 524 21.35 -23.40 28.72
C LYS A 524 21.43 -22.00 28.14
N GLN A 525 21.08 -21.89 26.86
CA GLN A 525 21.14 -20.67 26.07
C GLN A 525 19.76 -20.40 25.46
N ARG A 526 19.43 -19.13 25.26
CA ARG A 526 18.15 -18.73 24.64
C ARG A 526 18.32 -18.58 23.13
N PRO A 527 17.43 -19.15 22.29
CA PRO A 527 17.51 -18.96 20.85
C PRO A 527 17.09 -17.54 20.47
N VAL A 528 17.61 -17.06 19.34
CA VAL A 528 17.04 -15.92 18.61
C VAL A 528 15.91 -16.43 17.71
N MET A 529 14.78 -15.73 17.70
CA MET A 529 13.64 -16.06 16.85
C MET A 529 13.54 -15.04 15.70
N ILE A 530 13.50 -15.55 14.47
CA ILE A 530 13.25 -14.74 13.26
C ILE A 530 11.83 -15.05 12.79
N HIS A 531 10.99 -14.02 12.76
CA HIS A 531 9.66 -14.09 12.15
C HIS A 531 9.77 -13.73 10.69
N ARG A 532 9.15 -14.52 9.83
CA ARG A 532 9.08 -14.14 8.43
C ARG A 532 7.81 -14.61 7.74
N ALA A 533 7.39 -13.82 6.77
CA ALA A 533 6.38 -14.18 5.78
C ALA A 533 6.87 -13.69 4.42
N LEU A 534 6.84 -14.54 3.39
CA LEU A 534 7.35 -14.21 2.06
C LEU A 534 6.24 -13.55 1.23
N PHE A 535 5.04 -14.13 1.25
CA PHE A 535 3.85 -13.56 0.61
C PHE A 535 3.11 -12.57 1.51
N GLY A 536 3.36 -12.66 2.83
CA GLY A 536 2.56 -11.98 3.85
C GLY A 536 1.28 -12.78 4.10
N SER A 537 0.35 -12.74 3.14
CA SER A 537 -0.77 -13.69 3.06
C SER A 537 -1.03 -14.13 1.63
N ILE A 538 -1.58 -15.34 1.49
CA ILE A 538 -1.93 -15.92 0.19
C ILE A 538 -2.96 -15.05 -0.53
N GLU A 539 -3.95 -14.56 0.19
CA GLU A 539 -4.99 -13.67 -0.33
C GLU A 539 -4.38 -12.37 -0.87
N ARG A 540 -3.54 -11.70 -0.07
CA ARG A 540 -2.94 -10.43 -0.47
C ARG A 540 -2.00 -10.62 -1.65
N PHE A 541 -1.17 -11.64 -1.62
CA PHE A 541 -0.23 -11.91 -2.71
C PHE A 541 -0.96 -12.32 -4.00
N PHE A 542 -2.04 -13.09 -3.91
CA PHE A 542 -2.92 -13.40 -5.04
C PHE A 542 -3.47 -12.11 -5.67
N ALA A 543 -3.96 -11.18 -4.84
CA ALA A 543 -4.44 -9.89 -5.30
C ALA A 543 -3.35 -9.15 -6.07
N VAL A 544 -2.17 -9.00 -5.47
CA VAL A 544 -1.02 -8.31 -6.06
C VAL A 544 -0.64 -8.92 -7.41
N LEU A 545 -0.56 -10.24 -7.52
CA LEU A 545 -0.28 -10.91 -8.79
C LEU A 545 -1.37 -10.64 -9.82
N LEU A 546 -2.64 -10.69 -9.41
CA LEU A 546 -3.76 -10.44 -10.30
C LEU A 546 -3.70 -9.02 -10.90
N GLU A 547 -3.34 -8.02 -10.10
CA GLU A 547 -3.21 -6.64 -10.56
C GLU A 547 -1.92 -6.40 -11.36
N HIS A 548 -0.79 -7.00 -10.93
CA HIS A 548 0.49 -6.95 -11.62
C HIS A 548 0.35 -7.47 -13.05
N TYR A 549 -0.34 -8.60 -13.22
CA TYR A 549 -0.59 -9.21 -14.53
C TYR A 549 -1.85 -8.68 -15.22
N ALA A 550 -2.65 -7.80 -14.63
CA ALA A 550 -3.95 -7.40 -15.17
C ALA A 550 -4.85 -8.60 -15.57
N GLY A 551 -4.82 -9.69 -14.80
CA GLY A 551 -5.52 -10.95 -15.09
C GLY A 551 -4.86 -11.87 -16.11
N VAL A 552 -3.82 -11.42 -16.79
CA VAL A 552 -3.06 -12.15 -17.82
C VAL A 552 -2.00 -13.02 -17.13
N MET A 553 -2.46 -14.01 -16.36
CA MET A 553 -1.56 -14.87 -15.58
C MET A 553 -0.57 -15.62 -16.49
N PRO A 554 0.69 -15.80 -16.06
CA PRO A 554 1.63 -16.65 -16.77
C PRO A 554 1.10 -18.10 -16.81
N PRO A 555 1.38 -18.89 -17.86
CA PRO A 555 0.81 -20.22 -18.04
C PRO A 555 0.96 -21.14 -16.84
N TRP A 556 2.10 -21.08 -16.13
CA TRP A 556 2.29 -21.93 -14.97
C TRP A 556 1.29 -21.67 -13.85
N LEU A 557 0.81 -20.41 -13.68
CA LEU A 557 -0.23 -20.03 -12.72
C LEU A 557 -1.65 -20.09 -13.29
N ALA A 558 -1.81 -19.92 -14.61
CA ALA A 558 -3.12 -19.77 -15.23
C ALA A 558 -4.06 -20.95 -14.90
N PRO A 559 -5.34 -20.69 -14.52
CA PRO A 559 -6.26 -21.76 -14.14
C PRO A 559 -6.54 -22.71 -15.30
N VAL A 560 -6.63 -22.16 -16.51
CA VAL A 560 -6.65 -22.87 -17.79
C VAL A 560 -5.43 -22.40 -18.57
N GLN A 561 -4.54 -23.32 -18.91
CA GLN A 561 -3.30 -23.04 -19.64
C GLN A 561 -3.56 -22.93 -21.14
N ALA A 562 -4.35 -23.87 -21.65
CA ALA A 562 -4.77 -23.86 -23.04
C ALA A 562 -6.24 -24.27 -23.18
N VAL A 563 -6.90 -23.76 -24.22
CA VAL A 563 -8.27 -24.15 -24.56
C VAL A 563 -8.37 -24.57 -26.02
N GLY A 564 -8.89 -25.78 -26.24
CA GLY A 564 -9.25 -26.29 -27.55
C GLY A 564 -10.53 -25.65 -28.07
N ILE A 565 -10.48 -25.07 -29.26
CA ILE A 565 -11.60 -24.44 -29.95
C ILE A 565 -11.84 -25.20 -31.27
N PRO A 566 -12.86 -26.07 -31.33
CA PRO A 566 -13.19 -26.78 -32.56
C PRO A 566 -13.82 -25.82 -33.59
N ILE A 567 -13.45 -25.94 -34.87
CA ILE A 567 -14.13 -25.21 -35.97
C ILE A 567 -15.58 -25.70 -36.16
N GLY A 568 -15.84 -26.96 -35.84
CA GLY A 568 -17.14 -27.63 -35.91
C GLY A 568 -17.19 -28.89 -35.05
N ASP A 569 -18.38 -29.42 -34.81
CA ASP A 569 -18.63 -30.48 -33.81
C ASP A 569 -17.83 -31.78 -34.05
N SER A 570 -17.52 -32.09 -35.32
CA SER A 570 -16.68 -33.23 -35.70
C SER A 570 -15.27 -33.20 -35.09
N HIS A 571 -14.76 -32.02 -34.70
CA HIS A 571 -13.41 -31.85 -34.17
C HIS A 571 -13.34 -31.93 -32.63
N VAL A 572 -14.48 -32.05 -31.95
CA VAL A 572 -14.55 -32.05 -30.47
C VAL A 572 -13.81 -33.24 -29.89
N GLU A 573 -14.03 -34.45 -30.42
CA GLU A 573 -13.40 -35.68 -29.93
C GLU A 573 -11.87 -35.61 -30.06
N TYR A 574 -11.37 -35.14 -31.20
CA TYR A 574 -9.95 -34.93 -31.44
C TYR A 574 -9.31 -33.98 -30.40
N LEU A 575 -9.97 -32.87 -30.09
CA LEU A 575 -9.51 -31.93 -29.06
C LEU A 575 -9.62 -32.52 -27.64
N GLN A 576 -10.62 -33.36 -27.37
CA GLN A 576 -10.74 -34.06 -26.08
C GLN A 576 -9.62 -35.08 -25.87
N GLU A 577 -9.22 -35.80 -26.90
CA GLU A 577 -8.04 -36.67 -26.86
C GLU A 577 -6.76 -35.87 -26.58
N PHE A 578 -6.57 -34.74 -27.29
CA PHE A 578 -5.43 -33.84 -27.07
C PHE A 578 -5.41 -33.32 -25.62
N ALA A 579 -6.56 -32.88 -25.09
CA ALA A 579 -6.67 -32.42 -23.71
C ALA A 579 -6.40 -33.55 -22.69
N ALA A 580 -6.83 -34.78 -22.99
CA ALA A 580 -6.55 -35.94 -22.15
C ALA A 580 -5.05 -36.30 -22.12
N GLU A 581 -4.35 -36.20 -23.25
CA GLU A 581 -2.90 -36.33 -23.33
C GLU A 581 -2.18 -35.23 -22.55
N ALA A 582 -2.62 -33.98 -22.70
CA ALA A 582 -2.10 -32.85 -21.95
C ALA A 582 -2.23 -33.05 -20.43
N LYS A 583 -3.39 -33.52 -19.97
CA LYS A 583 -3.67 -33.80 -18.56
C LYS A 583 -2.75 -34.87 -17.99
N LYS A 584 -2.42 -35.92 -18.75
CA LYS A 584 -1.43 -36.95 -18.33
C LYS A 584 -0.03 -36.36 -18.12
N LYS A 585 0.29 -35.23 -18.78
CA LYS A 585 1.54 -34.48 -18.60
C LYS A 585 1.44 -33.37 -17.54
N GLY A 586 0.33 -33.30 -16.78
CA GLY A 586 0.12 -32.29 -15.74
C GLY A 586 -0.34 -30.92 -16.26
N LEU A 587 -0.70 -30.82 -17.54
CA LEU A 587 -1.19 -29.58 -18.14
C LEU A 587 -2.70 -29.39 -17.91
N ARG A 588 -3.12 -28.14 -17.77
CA ARG A 588 -4.51 -27.72 -17.56
C ARG A 588 -5.12 -27.27 -18.89
N VAL A 589 -5.56 -28.22 -19.69
CA VAL A 589 -6.17 -27.97 -21.00
C VAL A 589 -7.65 -28.29 -20.97
N GLU A 590 -8.48 -27.35 -21.43
CA GLU A 590 -9.93 -27.50 -21.56
C GLU A 590 -10.35 -27.52 -23.04
N VAL A 591 -11.58 -27.93 -23.33
CA VAL A 591 -12.17 -27.87 -24.68
C VAL A 591 -13.47 -27.08 -24.61
N ASP A 592 -13.57 -26.02 -25.40
CA ASP A 592 -14.81 -25.26 -25.58
C ASP A 592 -15.73 -25.98 -26.58
N ALA A 593 -16.41 -27.01 -26.08
CA ALA A 593 -17.38 -27.82 -26.82
C ALA A 593 -18.79 -27.16 -26.89
N SER A 594 -18.92 -25.88 -26.55
CA SER A 594 -20.20 -25.17 -26.64
C SER A 594 -20.69 -25.07 -28.09
N SER A 595 -21.99 -24.84 -28.29
CA SER A 595 -22.58 -24.64 -29.62
C SER A 595 -22.32 -23.25 -30.22
N ASP A 596 -21.47 -22.43 -29.58
CA ASP A 596 -21.13 -21.10 -30.07
C ASP A 596 -20.28 -21.16 -31.35
N ARG A 597 -20.42 -20.16 -32.21
CA ARG A 597 -19.53 -20.03 -33.39
C ARG A 597 -18.08 -19.82 -32.93
N MET A 598 -17.12 -20.37 -33.68
CA MET A 598 -15.68 -20.28 -33.39
C MET A 598 -15.22 -18.86 -32.98
N GLN A 599 -15.63 -17.82 -33.72
CA GLN A 599 -15.23 -16.44 -33.40
C GLN A 599 -15.76 -15.94 -32.05
N LYS A 600 -16.94 -16.42 -31.62
CA LYS A 600 -17.50 -16.13 -30.31
C LYS A 600 -16.73 -16.89 -29.21
N LYS A 601 -16.39 -18.16 -29.43
CA LYS A 601 -15.51 -18.94 -28.55
C LYS A 601 -14.17 -18.23 -28.35
N ILE A 602 -13.48 -17.87 -29.44
CA ILE A 602 -12.20 -17.11 -29.39
C ILE A 602 -12.36 -15.85 -28.54
N ARG A 603 -13.40 -15.03 -28.80
CA ARG A 603 -13.64 -13.81 -28.02
C ARG A 603 -13.85 -14.10 -26.53
N ASN A 604 -14.62 -15.14 -26.19
CA ASN A 604 -14.88 -15.52 -24.80
C ASN A 604 -13.58 -15.94 -24.10
N GLN A 605 -12.76 -16.77 -24.75
CA GLN A 605 -11.50 -17.24 -24.19
C GLN A 605 -10.44 -16.13 -24.08
N GLN A 606 -10.43 -15.16 -25.02
CA GLN A 606 -9.63 -13.95 -24.90
C GLN A 606 -10.05 -13.08 -23.70
N LYS A 607 -11.35 -12.93 -23.45
CA LYS A 607 -11.86 -12.22 -22.26
C LYS A 607 -11.47 -12.92 -20.95
N LEU A 608 -11.48 -14.25 -20.97
CA LEU A 608 -10.98 -15.08 -19.87
C LEU A 608 -9.45 -15.12 -19.76
N LYS A 609 -8.75 -14.42 -20.67
CA LYS A 609 -7.30 -14.25 -20.70
C LYS A 609 -6.51 -15.57 -20.74
N VAL A 610 -7.09 -16.62 -21.32
CA VAL A 610 -6.43 -17.93 -21.48
C VAL A 610 -5.14 -17.76 -22.30
N PRO A 611 -3.98 -18.28 -21.84
CA PRO A 611 -2.70 -18.06 -22.52
C PRO A 611 -2.66 -18.62 -23.95
N PHE A 612 -3.11 -19.86 -24.14
CA PHE A 612 -3.09 -20.52 -25.45
C PHE A 612 -4.52 -20.87 -25.92
N MET A 613 -4.89 -20.46 -27.13
CA MET A 613 -6.07 -20.98 -27.82
C MET A 613 -5.62 -21.92 -28.93
N ILE A 614 -6.12 -23.15 -28.91
CA ILE A 614 -5.75 -24.21 -29.84
C ILE A 614 -6.92 -24.47 -30.78
N ILE A 615 -6.77 -24.14 -32.06
CA ILE A 615 -7.81 -24.27 -33.07
C ILE A 615 -7.56 -25.55 -33.86
N VAL A 616 -8.62 -26.31 -34.12
CA VAL A 616 -8.58 -27.53 -34.95
C VAL A 616 -9.74 -27.52 -35.95
N GLY A 617 -9.40 -27.74 -37.22
CA GLY A 617 -10.33 -28.04 -38.31
C GLY A 617 -10.00 -29.35 -39.02
N ASP A 618 -10.62 -29.56 -40.18
CA ASP A 618 -10.48 -30.81 -40.94
C ASP A 618 -9.03 -31.09 -41.37
N GLU A 619 -8.29 -30.06 -41.80
CA GLU A 619 -6.88 -30.19 -42.20
C GLU A 619 -5.98 -30.61 -41.04
N ASP A 620 -6.17 -29.99 -39.87
CA ASP A 620 -5.43 -30.30 -38.64
C ASP A 620 -5.71 -31.73 -38.15
N MET A 621 -6.99 -32.12 -38.16
CA MET A 621 -7.41 -33.46 -37.77
C MET A 621 -6.84 -34.53 -38.71
N ALA A 622 -6.85 -34.29 -40.03
CA ALA A 622 -6.30 -35.22 -41.02
C ALA A 622 -4.76 -35.34 -40.93
N ALA A 623 -4.07 -34.25 -40.58
CA ALA A 623 -2.61 -34.21 -40.47
C ALA A 623 -2.07 -34.64 -39.10
N GLY A 624 -2.92 -34.83 -38.09
CA GLY A 624 -2.47 -35.09 -36.72
C GLY A 624 -1.83 -33.87 -36.05
N THR A 625 -2.28 -32.66 -36.42
CA THR A 625 -1.74 -31.37 -35.95
C THR A 625 -2.79 -30.53 -35.21
N VAL A 626 -2.32 -29.45 -34.60
CA VAL A 626 -3.13 -28.39 -34.01
C VAL A 626 -2.58 -27.02 -34.38
N SER A 627 -3.41 -25.99 -34.34
CA SER A 627 -3.01 -24.62 -34.66
C SER A 627 -3.10 -23.70 -33.44
N PHE A 628 -2.03 -23.01 -33.07
CA PHE A 628 -2.03 -22.03 -32.00
C PHE A 628 -2.56 -20.68 -32.48
N ARG A 629 -3.35 -20.03 -31.60
CA ARG A 629 -3.68 -18.62 -31.68
C ARG A 629 -3.32 -17.96 -30.35
N TYR A 630 -2.48 -16.92 -30.44
CA TYR A 630 -2.02 -16.15 -29.30
C TYR A 630 -2.92 -14.94 -29.02
N ARG A 631 -2.75 -14.32 -27.85
CA ARG A 631 -3.58 -13.18 -27.42
C ARG A 631 -3.38 -11.94 -28.27
N ASP A 632 -2.18 -11.75 -28.83
CA ASP A 632 -1.85 -10.69 -29.78
C ASP A 632 -2.47 -10.90 -31.18
N GLY A 633 -3.08 -12.07 -31.41
CA GLY A 633 -3.72 -12.44 -32.66
C GLY A 633 -2.82 -13.19 -33.64
N SER A 634 -1.53 -13.35 -33.33
CA SER A 634 -0.60 -14.17 -34.11
C SER A 634 -1.00 -15.65 -34.07
N GLN A 635 -0.58 -16.39 -35.10
CA GLN A 635 -0.95 -17.79 -35.30
C GLN A 635 0.25 -18.63 -35.72
N GLU A 636 0.24 -19.89 -35.29
CA GLU A 636 1.20 -20.91 -35.70
C GLU A 636 0.40 -22.17 -36.01
N ASN A 637 0.26 -22.48 -37.30
CA ASN A 637 -0.66 -23.50 -37.79
C ASN A 637 0.06 -24.82 -38.07
N GLY A 638 -0.67 -25.94 -37.98
CA GLY A 638 -0.14 -27.25 -38.38
C GLY A 638 0.96 -27.80 -37.48
N VAL A 639 0.94 -27.46 -36.18
CA VAL A 639 1.91 -27.96 -35.21
C VAL A 639 1.56 -29.40 -34.81
N PRO A 640 2.46 -30.39 -34.97
CA PRO A 640 2.20 -31.76 -34.53
C PRO A 640 1.80 -31.83 -33.05
N ARG A 641 0.80 -32.65 -32.71
CA ARG A 641 0.24 -32.75 -31.33
C ARG A 641 1.33 -32.88 -30.26
N ASP A 642 2.30 -33.77 -30.46
CA ASP A 642 3.39 -34.00 -29.50
C ASP A 642 4.27 -32.76 -29.30
N GLN A 643 4.55 -32.02 -30.37
CA GLN A 643 5.33 -30.79 -30.33
C GLN A 643 4.54 -29.66 -29.65
N ALA A 644 3.23 -29.56 -29.92
CA ALA A 644 2.36 -28.59 -29.26
C ALA A 644 2.31 -28.83 -27.75
N LEU A 645 2.15 -30.09 -27.32
CA LEU A 645 2.19 -30.46 -25.90
C LEU A 645 3.55 -30.17 -25.25
N ALA A 646 4.65 -30.49 -25.94
CA ALA A 646 6.00 -30.19 -25.46
C ALA A 646 6.24 -28.69 -25.31
N LYS A 647 5.75 -27.88 -26.25
CA LYS A 647 5.84 -26.42 -26.22
C LYS A 647 5.09 -25.83 -25.02
N ILE A 648 3.85 -26.26 -24.77
CA ILE A 648 3.08 -25.79 -23.60
C ILE A 648 3.78 -26.19 -22.30
N ALA A 649 4.27 -27.43 -22.21
CA ALA A 649 4.98 -27.92 -21.04
C ALA A 649 6.27 -27.14 -20.76
N ASP A 650 7.08 -26.87 -21.79
CA ASP A 650 8.31 -26.08 -21.65
C ASP A 650 8.02 -24.66 -21.14
N VAL A 651 6.99 -23.98 -21.67
CA VAL A 651 6.62 -22.64 -21.20
C VAL A 651 6.17 -22.66 -19.73
N VAL A 652 5.41 -23.68 -19.33
CA VAL A 652 4.95 -23.87 -17.95
C VAL A 652 6.13 -24.15 -17.02
N GLU A 653 7.06 -25.01 -17.42
CA GLU A 653 8.23 -25.38 -16.63
C GLU A 653 9.19 -24.20 -16.45
N ARG A 654 9.45 -23.46 -17.54
CA ARG A 654 10.30 -22.25 -17.51
C ARG A 654 9.61 -21.01 -16.95
N ARG A 655 8.31 -21.10 -16.62
CA ARG A 655 7.48 -20.02 -16.05
C ARG A 655 7.46 -18.75 -16.91
N VAL A 656 7.55 -18.90 -18.23
CA VAL A 656 7.66 -17.78 -19.17
C VAL A 656 6.26 -17.22 -19.49
N GLN A 657 6.14 -15.89 -19.57
CA GLN A 657 4.92 -15.23 -20.04
C GLN A 657 4.80 -15.30 -21.57
N VAL A 658 3.58 -15.49 -22.09
CA VAL A 658 3.29 -15.67 -23.53
C VAL A 658 2.23 -14.73 -24.09
#